data_AF-Q96EK7-F1
#
_entry.id   AF-Q96EK7-F1
#
_cell.length_a   1.000
_cell.length_b   1.000
_cell.length_c   1.000
_cell.angle_alpha   90.00
_cell.angle_beta   90.00
_cell.angle_gamma   90.00
#
_symmetry.space_group_name_H-M   'P 1'
#
loop_
_entity.id
_entity.type
_entity.pdbx_description
1 polymer ?
#
loop_
_entity_poly.entity_id
_entity_poly.type
_entity_poly.pdbx_seq_one_letter_code
_entity_poly.pdbx_strand_id
1 'polypeptide(L)'
;MGVRGLQGFVGSTCPHICTVVNFKELAEHHRSKYPGCTPTIVVDAMCCLRYWYTPESWICGGQWREYFSALRDFVKTFTAAGIKLIFFFDGMVEQDKRDEWVKRRLKNNREISRIFHYIKSHKEQPGRNMFFIPSGLAVFTRFALKTLGQETLCSLQEADYEVASYGLQHNCLGILGEDTDYLIYDTCPYFSISELCLESLDTVMLCREKLCESLGLCVADLPLLACLLGNDIIPEGMFESFRYKCLSSYTSVKENFDKKGNIILAVSDHISKVLYLYQGEKKLEEILPLGPNKALFYKGMASYLLPGQKSPWFFQKPKGVITLDKQVISTSSDAESREEVPMCSDAESRQEVPMCTGPESRREVPVYTDSEPRQEVPMCSDPEPRQEVPTCTGPESRREVPMCSDPEPRQEVPMCTGPEARQEVPMYTDSEPRQEVPMYTDSEPRQEVPMYTGSEPRQEVPMYTGPESRQEVPMYTGPESRQEVLIRTDPESRQEIMCTGHESKQEVPICTDPISKQEDSMCTHAEINQKLPVATDFEFKLEALMCTNPEIKQEDPTNVGPEVKQQVTMVSDTEILKVARTHHVQAESYLVYNIMSSGEIECSNTLEDELDQALPSQAFIYRPIRQRVYSLLLEDCQDVTSTCLAVKEWFVYPGNPLRHPDLVRPLQMTIPGGTPSLKILWLNQEPEIQVRRLDTLLACFNLSSSREELQAVESPFQALCCLLIYLFVQVDTLCLEDLHAFIAQALCLQGKSTSQLVNLQPDYINPRAVQLGSLLVRGLTTLVLVNSACGFPWKTSDFMPWNVFDGKLFHQKYLQSEKGYAVEVLLEQNRSRLTKFHNLKAVVCKACMKENRRITGRAHWGSHHAGRWGRQGSSYHRTGSGYSRSSQGQPWRDQGPGSRQYEHDQWRRY
;
A
#
# COMPACT_ATOMS: atom_id res chain seq x y z
N MET A 1 11.56 3.49 10.12
CA MET A 1 10.67 4.67 10.07
C MET A 1 10.49 5.16 11.51
N GLY A 2 9.47 5.96 11.86
CA GLY A 2 9.19 6.34 13.25
C GLY A 2 10.13 7.40 13.85
N VAL A 3 10.55 7.18 15.09
CA VAL A 3 11.35 8.14 15.89
C VAL A 3 12.73 8.40 15.29
N ARG A 4 13.04 9.69 15.10
CA ARG A 4 14.28 10.13 14.45
C ARG A 4 15.52 9.71 15.25
N GLY A 5 16.40 8.96 14.59
CA GLY A 5 17.70 8.53 15.13
C GLY A 5 17.66 7.25 15.98
N LEU A 6 16.47 6.77 16.37
CA LEU A 6 16.34 5.66 17.31
C LEU A 6 16.90 4.33 16.76
N GLN A 7 16.65 4.01 15.49
CA GLN A 7 17.20 2.79 14.87
C GLN A 7 18.73 2.78 14.91
N GLY A 8 19.35 3.91 14.53
CA GLY A 8 20.81 4.06 14.54
C GLY A 8 21.37 3.97 15.96
N PHE A 9 20.67 4.54 16.94
CA PHE A 9 21.03 4.44 18.35
C PHE A 9 20.99 3.00 18.87
N VAL A 10 19.93 2.26 18.59
CA VAL A 10 19.80 0.86 19.04
C VAL A 10 20.90 -0.01 18.40
N GLY A 11 21.15 0.14 17.09
CA GLY A 11 22.15 -0.66 16.39
C GLY A 11 23.61 -0.32 16.75
N SER A 12 23.93 0.95 17.01
CA SER A 12 25.32 1.38 17.26
C SER A 12 25.68 1.55 18.73
N THR A 13 24.77 2.14 19.51
CA THR A 13 25.07 2.69 20.84
C THR A 13 24.62 1.73 21.95
N CYS A 14 23.56 0.96 21.72
CA CYS A 14 23.00 0.04 22.71
C CYS A 14 22.70 -1.35 22.08
N PRO A 15 23.70 -2.04 21.52
CA PRO A 15 23.50 -3.32 20.84
C PRO A 15 22.94 -4.41 21.75
N HIS A 16 23.10 -4.31 23.07
CA HIS A 16 22.53 -5.25 24.06
C HIS A 16 21.00 -5.22 24.14
N ILE A 17 20.35 -4.18 23.60
CA ILE A 17 18.89 -4.10 23.40
C ILE A 17 18.42 -5.18 22.41
N CYS A 18 19.25 -5.48 21.42
CA CYS A 18 18.99 -6.50 20.40
C CYS A 18 19.32 -7.88 20.98
N THR A 19 18.37 -8.80 20.90
CA THR A 19 18.56 -10.21 21.30
C THR A 19 18.20 -11.09 20.13
N VAL A 20 19.12 -11.95 19.68
CA VAL A 20 18.81 -12.95 18.65
C VAL A 20 17.87 -13.98 19.27
N VAL A 21 16.78 -14.28 18.56
CA VAL A 21 15.73 -15.20 18.99
C VAL A 21 15.33 -16.11 17.85
N ASN A 22 14.92 -17.34 18.16
CA ASN A 22 14.34 -18.26 17.20
C ASN A 22 12.81 -18.30 17.34
N PHE A 23 12.07 -18.09 16.26
CA PHE A 23 10.60 -18.07 16.33
C PHE A 23 9.97 -19.42 16.72
N LYS A 24 10.61 -20.56 16.41
CA LYS A 24 10.09 -21.88 16.80
C LYS A 24 10.12 -22.02 18.32
N GLU A 25 11.25 -21.65 18.94
CA GLU A 25 11.40 -21.64 20.38
C GLU A 25 10.40 -20.67 21.03
N LEU A 26 10.30 -19.45 20.51
CA LEU A 26 9.33 -18.46 21.02
C LEU A 26 7.89 -18.98 20.94
N ALA A 27 7.52 -19.66 19.85
CA ALA A 27 6.20 -20.24 19.69
C ALA A 27 5.92 -21.36 20.71
N GLU A 28 6.92 -22.18 21.04
CA GLU A 28 6.81 -23.21 22.10
C GLU A 28 6.63 -22.61 23.49
N HIS A 29 7.42 -21.58 23.83
CA HIS A 29 7.29 -20.86 25.09
C HIS A 29 5.92 -20.16 25.20
N HIS A 30 5.43 -19.58 24.10
CA HIS A 30 4.12 -18.93 24.06
C HIS A 30 2.99 -19.92 24.29
N ARG A 31 3.01 -21.09 23.62
CA ARG A 31 2.03 -22.17 23.85
C ARG A 31 2.01 -22.65 25.30
N SER A 32 3.17 -22.68 25.94
CA SER A 32 3.30 -23.06 27.35
C SER A 32 2.70 -22.01 28.29
N LYS A 33 2.87 -20.72 27.96
CA LYS A 33 2.33 -19.59 28.74
C LYS A 33 0.83 -19.37 28.53
N TYR A 34 0.33 -19.62 27.32
CA TYR A 34 -1.07 -19.43 26.93
C TYR A 34 -1.61 -20.71 26.26
N PRO A 35 -1.95 -21.74 27.04
CA PRO A 35 -2.48 -22.99 26.50
C PRO A 35 -3.74 -22.76 25.67
N GLY A 36 -3.82 -23.38 24.49
CA GLY A 36 -4.95 -23.24 23.56
C GLY A 36 -4.89 -22.03 22.63
N CYS A 37 -4.02 -21.05 22.90
CA CYS A 37 -3.79 -19.93 21.98
C CYS A 37 -2.78 -20.31 20.89
N THR A 38 -3.12 -20.04 19.63
CA THR A 38 -2.15 -20.18 18.53
C THR A 38 -1.14 -19.03 18.56
N PRO A 39 0.19 -19.30 18.59
CA PRO A 39 1.19 -18.25 18.49
C PRO A 39 0.97 -17.45 17.22
N THR A 40 0.75 -16.14 17.38
CA THR A 40 0.37 -15.25 16.29
C THR A 40 1.36 -14.10 16.20
N ILE A 41 1.91 -13.84 15.03
CA ILE A 41 2.73 -12.66 14.76
C ILE A 41 1.89 -11.67 13.96
N VAL A 42 1.83 -10.42 14.44
CA VAL A 42 1.23 -9.31 13.69
C VAL A 42 2.32 -8.70 12.82
N VAL A 43 2.05 -8.56 11.53
CA VAL A 43 3.04 -8.11 10.55
C VAL A 43 2.64 -6.74 10.04
N ASP A 44 3.52 -5.76 10.23
CA ASP A 44 3.46 -4.49 9.51
C ASP A 44 3.90 -4.74 8.07
N ALA A 45 2.92 -4.98 7.19
CA ALA A 45 3.21 -5.44 5.84
C ALA A 45 3.91 -4.37 4.99
N MET A 46 3.64 -3.09 5.23
CA MET A 46 4.24 -1.98 4.47
C MET A 46 5.75 -1.90 4.73
N CYS A 47 6.18 -2.12 5.97
CA CYS A 47 7.61 -2.25 6.32
C CYS A 47 8.28 -3.44 5.64
N CYS A 48 7.56 -4.55 5.46
CA CYS A 48 8.13 -5.81 4.98
C CYS A 48 8.25 -5.91 3.45
N LEU A 49 7.51 -5.11 2.66
CA LEU A 49 7.46 -5.22 1.19
C LEU A 49 8.84 -5.25 0.52
N ARG A 50 9.78 -4.42 0.98
CA ARG A 50 11.14 -4.35 0.43
C ARG A 50 11.94 -5.63 0.67
N TYR A 51 11.70 -6.31 1.78
CA TYR A 51 12.39 -7.53 2.17
C TYR A 51 11.78 -8.76 1.49
N TRP A 52 10.46 -8.78 1.32
CA TRP A 52 9.79 -9.83 0.54
C TRP A 52 10.07 -9.75 -0.96
N TYR A 53 10.34 -8.56 -1.49
CA TYR A 53 10.75 -8.43 -2.88
C TYR A 53 12.22 -8.86 -3.06
N THR A 54 12.45 -10.17 -3.03
CA THR A 54 13.74 -10.81 -3.28
C THR A 54 14.20 -10.78 -4.75
N PRO A 55 13.35 -10.62 -5.79
CA PRO A 55 13.85 -10.61 -7.16
C PRO A 55 14.91 -9.53 -7.41
N GLU A 56 16.02 -9.92 -8.04
CA GLU A 56 17.11 -9.00 -8.41
C GLU A 56 16.66 -8.02 -9.49
N SER A 57 15.81 -8.48 -10.42
CA SER A 57 15.21 -7.59 -11.42
C SER A 57 13.95 -6.93 -10.88
N TRP A 58 13.89 -5.61 -10.93
CA TRP A 58 12.76 -4.83 -10.43
C TRP A 58 12.32 -3.73 -11.41
N ILE A 59 13.23 -3.31 -12.29
CA ILE A 59 13.02 -2.14 -13.15
C ILE A 59 12.03 -2.41 -14.29
N CYS A 60 11.90 -3.65 -14.73
CA CYS A 60 11.06 -4.02 -15.88
C CYS A 60 9.55 -4.08 -15.56
N GLY A 61 9.09 -3.38 -14.52
CA GLY A 61 7.70 -3.44 -14.01
C GLY A 61 7.45 -4.52 -12.96
N GLY A 62 8.50 -5.20 -12.47
CA GLY A 62 8.44 -6.23 -11.42
C GLY A 62 8.37 -7.69 -11.93
N GLN A 63 8.89 -8.63 -11.14
CA GLN A 63 8.84 -10.09 -11.39
C GLN A 63 7.78 -10.74 -10.50
N TRP A 64 6.56 -10.82 -11.01
CA TRP A 64 5.40 -11.10 -10.18
C TRP A 64 5.26 -12.57 -9.78
N ARG A 65 5.65 -13.52 -10.65
CA ARG A 65 5.64 -14.95 -10.31
C ARG A 65 6.73 -15.32 -9.32
N GLU A 66 7.91 -14.73 -9.48
CA GLU A 66 9.03 -14.90 -8.53
C GLU A 66 8.65 -14.33 -7.17
N TYR A 67 8.13 -13.10 -7.15
CA TYR A 67 7.63 -12.46 -5.92
C TYR A 67 6.51 -13.27 -5.24
N PHE A 68 5.53 -13.74 -6.00
CA PHE A 68 4.45 -14.57 -5.45
C PHE A 68 4.98 -15.90 -4.87
N SER A 69 5.99 -16.52 -5.49
CA SER A 69 6.67 -17.69 -4.92
C SER A 69 7.36 -17.35 -3.60
N ALA A 70 8.08 -16.23 -3.54
CA ALA A 70 8.76 -15.79 -2.32
C ALA A 70 7.78 -15.57 -1.15
N LEU A 71 6.62 -14.94 -1.42
CA LEU A 71 5.55 -14.79 -0.42
C LEU A 71 4.98 -16.14 0.05
N ARG A 72 4.75 -17.07 -0.89
CA ARG A 72 4.28 -18.42 -0.55
C ARG A 72 5.28 -19.15 0.35
N ASP A 73 6.56 -19.07 0.02
CA ASP A 73 7.62 -19.73 0.79
C ASP A 73 7.72 -19.09 2.19
N PHE A 74 7.65 -17.76 2.29
CA PHE A 74 7.56 -17.04 3.56
C PHE A 74 6.40 -17.54 4.44
N VAL A 75 5.17 -17.52 3.91
CA VAL A 75 3.97 -17.98 4.62
C VAL A 75 4.08 -19.45 5.04
N LYS A 76 4.55 -20.31 4.12
CA LYS A 76 4.69 -21.75 4.35
C LYS A 76 5.65 -22.04 5.51
N THR A 77 6.76 -21.32 5.60
CA THR A 77 7.77 -21.55 6.65
C THR A 77 7.24 -21.21 8.05
N PHE A 78 6.55 -20.07 8.22
CA PHE A 78 5.92 -19.72 9.49
C PHE A 78 4.77 -20.67 9.86
N THR A 79 3.95 -21.04 8.86
CA THR A 79 2.84 -22.01 9.06
C THR A 79 3.38 -23.37 9.51
N ALA A 80 4.49 -23.84 8.92
CA ALA A 80 5.15 -25.08 9.32
C ALA A 80 5.72 -25.03 10.75
N ALA A 81 6.06 -23.84 11.26
CA ALA A 81 6.44 -23.62 12.66
C ALA A 81 5.23 -23.51 13.62
N GLY A 82 4.00 -23.64 13.11
CA GLY A 82 2.77 -23.49 13.89
C GLY A 82 2.50 -22.05 14.32
N ILE A 83 2.96 -21.08 13.53
CA ILE A 83 2.79 -19.65 13.79
C ILE A 83 1.79 -19.08 12.80
N LYS A 84 0.73 -18.46 13.32
CA LYS A 84 -0.24 -17.71 12.50
C LYS A 84 0.34 -16.33 12.18
N LEU A 85 0.20 -15.89 10.94
CA LEU A 85 0.55 -14.54 10.52
C LEU A 85 -0.73 -13.73 10.27
N ILE A 86 -0.75 -12.48 10.72
CA ILE A 86 -1.81 -11.51 10.43
C ILE A 86 -1.16 -10.25 9.87
N PHE A 87 -1.53 -9.87 8.65
CA PHE A 87 -0.87 -8.79 7.92
C PHE A 87 -1.70 -7.52 7.98
N PHE A 88 -1.11 -6.41 8.40
CA PHE A 88 -1.71 -5.08 8.35
C PHE A 88 -1.07 -4.24 7.26
N PHE A 89 -1.88 -3.60 6.44
CA PHE A 89 -1.48 -2.62 5.44
C PHE A 89 -2.03 -1.24 5.79
N ASP A 90 -1.29 -0.19 5.44
CA ASP A 90 -1.79 1.17 5.53
C ASP A 90 -3.11 1.34 4.75
N GLY A 91 -4.07 1.97 5.42
CA GLY A 91 -5.27 2.52 4.83
C GLY A 91 -5.05 3.90 4.23
N MET A 92 -5.77 4.90 4.76
CA MET A 92 -5.67 6.29 4.33
C MET A 92 -4.49 6.97 5.04
N VAL A 93 -3.75 7.81 4.31
CA VAL A 93 -2.76 8.69 4.93
C VAL A 93 -3.48 9.76 5.74
N GLU A 94 -3.26 9.80 7.05
CA GLU A 94 -3.84 10.83 7.90
C GLU A 94 -3.34 12.23 7.53
N GLN A 95 -4.18 13.24 7.74
CA GLN A 95 -3.88 14.62 7.36
C GLN A 95 -2.57 15.11 8.00
N ASP A 96 -2.30 14.73 9.25
CA ASP A 96 -1.10 15.16 9.97
C ASP A 96 0.18 14.52 9.43
N LYS A 97 0.10 13.32 8.82
CA LYS A 97 1.25 12.65 8.19
C LYS A 97 1.41 13.04 6.70
N ARG A 98 0.49 13.82 6.12
CA ARG A 98 0.51 14.17 4.68
C ARG A 98 1.80 14.87 4.26
N ASP A 99 2.32 15.80 5.07
CA ASP A 99 3.56 16.53 4.74
C ASP A 99 4.79 15.62 4.68
N GLU A 100 4.92 14.70 5.65
CA GLU A 100 6.00 13.71 5.64
C GLU A 100 5.82 12.70 4.48
N TRP A 101 4.57 12.30 4.18
CA TRP A 101 4.28 11.50 3.00
C TRP A 101 4.73 12.19 1.71
N VAL A 102 4.37 13.47 1.53
CA VAL A 102 4.77 14.30 0.37
C VAL A 102 6.29 14.39 0.27
N LYS A 103 6.97 14.71 1.37
CA LYS A 103 8.43 14.78 1.44
C LYS A 103 9.08 13.46 0.99
N ARG A 104 8.56 12.31 1.46
CA ARG A 104 9.04 10.97 1.05
C ARG A 104 8.82 10.74 -0.46
N ARG A 105 7.65 11.09 -1.01
CA ARG A 105 7.36 10.92 -2.45
C ARG A 105 8.20 11.84 -3.35
N LEU A 106 8.46 13.08 -2.95
CA LEU A 106 9.32 14.01 -3.70
C LEU A 106 10.79 13.57 -3.68
N LYS A 107 11.27 12.97 -2.58
CA LYS A 107 12.59 12.32 -2.53
C LYS A 107 12.66 11.16 -3.52
N ASN A 108 11.63 10.32 -3.56
CA ASN A 108 11.53 9.21 -4.52
C ASN A 108 11.56 9.68 -5.98
N ASN A 109 10.92 10.81 -6.32
CA ASN A 109 11.00 11.37 -7.68
C ASN A 109 12.46 11.64 -8.09
N ARG A 110 13.27 12.22 -7.18
CA ARG A 110 14.71 12.46 -7.44
C ARG A 110 15.51 11.17 -7.58
N GLU A 111 15.12 10.10 -6.87
CA GLU A 111 15.70 8.76 -7.04
C GLU A 111 15.35 8.17 -8.41
N ILE A 112 14.10 8.31 -8.86
CA ILE A 112 13.64 7.86 -10.17
C ILE A 112 14.38 8.58 -11.30
N SER A 113 14.56 9.91 -11.22
CA SER A 113 15.36 10.66 -12.20
C SER A 113 16.80 10.12 -12.31
N ARG A 114 17.42 9.79 -11.17
CA ARG A 114 18.76 9.17 -11.12
C ARG A 114 18.77 7.76 -11.74
N ILE A 115 17.72 6.96 -11.50
CA ILE A 115 17.56 5.64 -12.11
C ILE A 115 17.47 5.74 -13.64
N PHE A 116 16.64 6.62 -14.19
CA PHE A 116 16.54 6.80 -15.65
C PHE A 116 17.82 7.37 -16.26
N HIS A 117 18.51 8.27 -15.56
CA HIS A 117 19.83 8.73 -15.99
C HIS A 117 20.82 7.56 -16.09
N TYR A 118 20.85 6.68 -15.08
CA TYR A 118 21.70 5.49 -15.08
C TYR A 118 21.36 4.55 -16.25
N ILE A 119 20.09 4.20 -16.46
CA ILE A 119 19.65 3.33 -17.56
C ILE A 119 20.06 3.91 -18.92
N LYS A 120 19.85 5.22 -19.12
CA LYS A 120 20.18 5.89 -20.39
C LYS A 120 21.68 5.83 -20.68
N SER A 121 22.51 5.99 -19.65
CA SER A 121 23.97 6.01 -19.75
C SER A 121 24.59 4.60 -19.89
N HIS A 122 24.10 3.61 -19.14
CA HIS A 122 24.73 2.29 -19.04
C HIS A 122 23.99 1.19 -19.80
N LYS A 123 22.70 1.39 -20.14
CA LYS A 123 21.81 0.37 -20.73
C LYS A 123 21.60 -0.87 -19.84
N GLU A 124 21.80 -0.72 -18.54
CA GLU A 124 21.71 -1.78 -17.53
C GLU A 124 20.78 -1.35 -16.39
N GLN A 125 20.34 -2.31 -15.57
CA GLN A 125 19.60 -2.01 -14.35
C GLN A 125 20.59 -1.56 -13.26
N PRO A 126 20.26 -0.52 -12.46
CA PRO A 126 21.02 -0.20 -11.26
C PRO A 126 21.06 -1.36 -10.25
N GLY A 127 22.11 -1.39 -9.43
CA GLY A 127 22.23 -2.35 -8.33
C GLY A 127 21.20 -2.14 -7.19
N ARG A 128 21.23 -3.02 -6.19
CA ARG A 128 20.29 -3.04 -5.06
C ARG A 128 20.32 -1.75 -4.22
N ASN A 129 21.43 -1.01 -4.21
CA ASN A 129 21.56 0.29 -3.56
C ASN A 129 20.60 1.36 -4.13
N MET A 130 20.17 1.22 -5.39
CA MET A 130 19.18 2.06 -6.05
C MET A 130 17.83 1.35 -6.22
N PHE A 131 17.59 0.25 -5.49
CA PHE A 131 16.35 -0.52 -5.57
C PHE A 131 15.13 0.37 -5.33
N PHE A 132 14.18 0.29 -6.26
CA PHE A 132 12.89 0.96 -6.16
C PHE A 132 11.77 -0.07 -6.21
N ILE A 133 10.81 0.05 -5.30
CA ILE A 133 9.66 -0.87 -5.21
C ILE A 133 8.80 -0.74 -6.49
N PRO A 134 8.49 -1.85 -7.20
CA PRO A 134 7.60 -1.82 -8.35
C PRO A 134 6.24 -1.19 -8.04
N SER A 135 5.66 -0.49 -9.02
CA SER A 135 4.34 0.13 -8.87
C SER A 135 3.29 -0.90 -8.47
N GLY A 136 2.39 -0.52 -7.56
CA GLY A 136 1.29 -1.39 -7.14
C GLY A 136 1.67 -2.58 -6.27
N LEU A 137 2.95 -2.77 -5.91
CA LEU A 137 3.39 -3.91 -5.09
C LEU A 137 2.52 -4.09 -3.85
N ALA A 138 2.34 -3.03 -3.05
CA ALA A 138 1.49 -3.05 -1.86
C ALA A 138 0.05 -3.54 -2.13
N VAL A 139 -0.56 -3.10 -3.24
CA VAL A 139 -1.93 -3.49 -3.62
C VAL A 139 -1.95 -4.98 -3.95
N PHE A 140 -1.05 -5.44 -4.82
CA PHE A 140 -1.02 -6.83 -5.24
C PHE A 140 -0.57 -7.79 -4.15
N THR A 141 0.26 -7.37 -3.19
CA THR A 141 0.61 -8.18 -2.01
C THR A 141 -0.61 -8.51 -1.17
N ARG A 142 -1.56 -7.57 -0.99
CA ARG A 142 -2.82 -7.85 -0.26
C ARG A 142 -3.58 -9.02 -0.89
N PHE A 143 -3.77 -8.98 -2.21
CA PHE A 143 -4.45 -10.04 -2.94
C PHE A 143 -3.63 -11.34 -2.98
N ALA A 144 -2.30 -11.26 -3.04
CA ALA A 144 -1.43 -12.41 -3.00
C ALA A 144 -1.57 -13.17 -1.67
N LEU A 145 -1.49 -12.45 -0.55
CA LEU A 145 -1.64 -13.00 0.79
C LEU A 145 -3.02 -13.62 1.01
N LYS A 146 -4.10 -12.95 0.57
CA LYS A 146 -5.45 -13.54 0.58
C LYS A 146 -5.55 -14.80 -0.29
N THR A 147 -4.92 -14.82 -1.46
CA THR A 147 -4.85 -16.02 -2.32
C THR A 147 -4.10 -17.17 -1.64
N LEU A 148 -3.14 -16.85 -0.77
CA LEU A 148 -2.40 -17.80 0.09
C LEU A 148 -3.13 -18.12 1.41
N GLY A 149 -4.40 -17.75 1.53
CA GLY A 149 -5.24 -18.04 2.70
C GLY A 149 -4.87 -17.26 3.97
N GLN A 150 -4.12 -16.16 3.84
CA GLN A 150 -3.67 -15.37 4.98
C GLN A 150 -4.66 -14.26 5.35
N GLU A 151 -4.82 -14.05 6.66
CA GLU A 151 -5.60 -12.93 7.19
C GLU A 151 -4.86 -11.61 6.91
N THR A 152 -5.49 -10.77 6.09
CA THR A 152 -4.91 -9.53 5.60
C THR A 152 -5.89 -8.40 5.85
N LEU A 153 -5.44 -7.38 6.57
CA LEU A 153 -6.23 -6.25 7.02
C LEU A 153 -5.67 -4.94 6.48
N CYS A 154 -6.53 -3.94 6.25
CA CYS A 154 -6.11 -2.55 6.03
C CYS A 154 -6.58 -1.68 7.18
N SER A 155 -5.69 -0.82 7.67
CA SER A 155 -5.99 0.07 8.79
C SER A 155 -7.05 1.12 8.42
N LEU A 156 -7.80 1.58 9.42
CA LEU A 156 -8.73 2.71 9.33
C LEU A 156 -8.12 4.01 9.84
N GLN A 157 -7.11 3.90 10.69
CA GLN A 157 -6.27 4.98 11.20
C GLN A 157 -4.79 4.59 10.99
N GLU A 158 -3.88 5.25 11.69
CA GLU A 158 -2.45 4.90 11.67
C GLU A 158 -2.21 3.40 11.88
N ALA A 159 -1.54 2.79 10.90
CA ALA A 159 -1.32 1.34 10.85
C ALA A 159 -0.43 0.85 12.00
N ASP A 160 0.58 1.63 12.39
CA ASP A 160 1.46 1.32 13.52
C ASP A 160 0.68 1.26 14.84
N TYR A 161 -0.30 2.15 15.03
CA TYR A 161 -1.20 2.10 16.18
C TYR A 161 -2.06 0.84 16.17
N GLU A 162 -2.70 0.52 15.04
CA GLU A 162 -3.59 -0.65 14.95
C GLU A 162 -2.82 -1.96 15.12
N VAL A 163 -1.62 -2.08 14.54
CA VAL A 163 -0.72 -3.21 14.73
C VAL A 163 -0.33 -3.36 16.19
N ALA A 164 0.10 -2.27 16.83
CA ALA A 164 0.50 -2.29 18.24
C ALA A 164 -0.69 -2.58 19.17
N SER A 165 -1.87 -2.02 18.90
CA SER A 165 -3.09 -2.28 19.65
C SER A 165 -3.55 -3.74 19.49
N TYR A 166 -3.52 -4.27 18.28
CA TYR A 166 -3.90 -5.65 17.99
C TYR A 166 -2.98 -6.63 18.72
N GLY A 167 -1.66 -6.38 18.64
CA GLY A 167 -0.64 -7.18 19.31
C GLY A 167 -0.83 -7.26 20.82
N LEU A 168 -1.18 -6.13 21.44
CA LEU A 168 -1.46 -6.03 22.88
C LEU A 168 -2.76 -6.76 23.27
N GLN A 169 -3.85 -6.53 22.55
CA GLN A 169 -5.17 -7.04 22.90
C GLN A 169 -5.32 -8.55 22.72
N HIS A 170 -4.61 -9.15 21.75
CA HIS A 170 -4.74 -10.56 21.38
C HIS A 170 -3.61 -11.45 21.91
N ASN A 171 -2.77 -10.95 22.84
CA ASN A 171 -1.62 -11.67 23.39
C ASN A 171 -0.72 -12.27 22.29
N CYS A 172 -0.46 -11.51 21.22
CA CYS A 172 0.34 -11.99 20.11
C CYS A 172 1.78 -12.31 20.56
N LEU A 173 2.43 -13.21 19.83
CA LEU A 173 3.84 -13.57 20.01
C LEU A 173 4.74 -12.33 19.88
N GLY A 174 4.38 -11.44 18.96
CA GLY A 174 4.96 -10.11 18.81
C GLY A 174 4.61 -9.49 17.46
N ILE A 175 5.28 -8.39 17.15
CA ILE A 175 5.13 -7.59 15.93
C ILE A 175 6.39 -7.78 15.07
N LEU A 176 6.22 -8.07 13.78
CA LEU A 176 7.31 -8.14 12.81
C LEU A 176 7.27 -6.91 11.91
N GLY A 177 8.36 -6.13 11.87
CA GLY A 177 8.44 -4.88 11.11
C GLY A 177 9.84 -4.26 11.09
N GLU A 178 9.92 -3.01 10.60
CA GLU A 178 11.12 -2.17 10.60
C GLU A 178 10.77 -0.70 10.94
N ASP A 179 9.84 -0.54 11.88
CA ASP A 179 9.44 0.75 12.44
C ASP A 179 9.81 0.86 13.92
N THR A 180 10.51 1.94 14.25
CA THR A 180 10.97 2.20 15.63
C THR A 180 9.85 2.67 16.54
N ASP A 181 8.69 3.03 15.99
CA ASP A 181 7.50 3.34 16.78
C ASP A 181 7.05 2.15 17.66
N TYR A 182 7.28 0.91 17.24
CA TYR A 182 6.99 -0.30 18.03
C TYR A 182 7.87 -0.45 19.29
N LEU A 183 9.01 0.25 19.35
CA LEU A 183 9.79 0.38 20.60
C LEU A 183 9.15 1.36 21.58
N ILE A 184 8.37 2.32 21.09
CA ILE A 184 7.74 3.36 21.91
C ILE A 184 6.40 2.89 22.47
N TYR A 185 5.57 2.24 21.65
CA TYR A 185 4.31 1.65 22.10
C TYR A 185 4.56 0.63 23.21
N ASP A 186 3.81 0.70 24.30
CA ASP A 186 3.82 -0.35 25.32
C ASP A 186 2.97 -1.55 24.87
N THR A 187 3.53 -2.39 24.00
CA THR A 187 2.85 -3.53 23.37
C THR A 187 3.67 -4.83 23.51
N CYS A 188 3.25 -5.90 22.82
CA CYS A 188 3.97 -7.16 22.70
C CYS A 188 5.39 -7.00 22.09
N PRO A 189 6.24 -8.05 22.12
CA PRO A 189 7.61 -7.96 21.63
C PRO A 189 7.73 -7.49 20.18
N TYR A 190 8.81 -6.79 19.84
CA TYR A 190 9.07 -6.28 18.50
C TYR A 190 10.26 -7.01 17.85
N PHE A 191 10.05 -7.49 16.62
CA PHE A 191 11.01 -8.28 15.84
C PHE A 191 11.36 -7.59 14.51
N SER A 192 12.63 -7.68 14.14
CA SER A 192 13.16 -7.11 12.90
C SER A 192 12.87 -8.02 11.70
N ILE A 193 12.27 -7.47 10.64
CA ILE A 193 12.20 -8.18 9.35
C ILE A 193 13.55 -8.16 8.60
N SER A 194 14.40 -7.16 8.84
CA SER A 194 15.70 -7.08 8.15
C SER A 194 16.70 -8.12 8.61
N GLU A 195 16.62 -8.52 9.88
CA GLU A 195 17.49 -9.52 10.50
C GLU A 195 16.90 -10.95 10.43
N LEU A 196 15.73 -11.12 9.81
CA LEU A 196 15.08 -12.43 9.70
C LEU A 196 15.82 -13.34 8.72
N CYS A 197 16.36 -14.46 9.23
CA CYS A 197 16.73 -15.60 8.42
C CYS A 197 15.52 -16.52 8.26
N LEU A 198 14.93 -16.56 7.06
CA LEU A 198 13.73 -17.36 6.83
C LEU A 198 13.96 -18.87 7.03
N GLU A 199 15.13 -19.39 6.66
CA GLU A 199 15.42 -20.83 6.76
C GLU A 199 15.49 -21.34 8.20
N SER A 200 16.20 -20.62 9.07
CA SER A 200 16.31 -20.98 10.49
C SER A 200 15.15 -20.47 11.33
N LEU A 201 14.46 -19.42 10.86
CA LEU A 201 13.52 -18.58 11.61
C LEU A 201 14.17 -17.83 12.79
N ASP A 202 15.46 -17.52 12.67
CA ASP A 202 16.15 -16.60 13.57
C ASP A 202 15.88 -15.16 13.17
N THR A 203 15.72 -14.29 14.16
CA THR A 203 15.64 -12.83 13.96
C THR A 203 16.18 -12.11 15.20
N VAL A 204 16.23 -10.78 15.16
CA VAL A 204 16.49 -9.92 16.31
C VAL A 204 15.18 -9.44 16.92
N MET A 205 15.00 -9.72 18.21
CA MET A 205 14.02 -9.08 19.08
C MET A 205 14.63 -7.83 19.70
N LEU A 206 13.94 -6.69 19.60
CA LEU A 206 14.36 -5.45 20.23
C LEU A 206 13.60 -5.28 21.57
N CYS A 207 14.33 -5.25 22.68
CA CYS A 207 13.74 -5.25 24.02
C CYS A 207 13.53 -3.83 24.57
N ARG A 208 12.26 -3.45 24.77
CA ARG A 208 11.86 -2.13 25.27
C ARG A 208 12.37 -1.87 26.70
N GLU A 209 12.39 -2.90 27.53
CA GLU A 209 12.84 -2.82 28.92
C GLU A 209 14.34 -2.50 28.98
N LYS A 210 15.15 -3.19 28.17
CA LYS A 210 16.58 -2.91 28.03
C LYS A 210 16.85 -1.51 27.45
N LEU A 211 16.00 -1.04 26.54
CA LEU A 211 16.06 0.35 26.06
C LEU A 211 15.83 1.34 27.21
N CYS A 212 14.78 1.13 28.00
CA CYS A 212 14.46 1.95 29.17
C CYS A 212 15.60 1.96 30.21
N GLU A 213 16.17 0.79 30.52
CA GLU A 213 17.33 0.65 31.40
C GLU A 213 18.54 1.45 30.90
N SER A 214 18.80 1.41 29.59
CA SER A 214 19.92 2.13 28.96
C SER A 214 19.73 3.64 28.96
N LEU A 215 18.48 4.09 28.89
CA LEU A 215 18.11 5.50 28.86
C LEU A 215 17.85 6.08 30.26
N GLY A 216 17.73 5.24 31.29
CA GLY A 216 17.33 5.67 32.64
C GLY A 216 15.89 6.16 32.70
N LEU A 217 15.00 5.59 31.89
CA LEU A 217 13.60 5.97 31.75
C LEU A 217 12.66 4.82 32.12
N CYS A 218 11.38 5.12 32.34
CA CYS A 218 10.31 4.12 32.38
C CYS A 218 9.62 4.02 31.02
N VAL A 219 8.93 2.91 30.75
CA VAL A 219 8.15 2.71 29.50
C VAL A 219 7.16 3.84 29.25
N ALA A 220 6.51 4.34 30.31
CA ALA A 220 5.56 5.44 30.25
C ALA A 220 6.17 6.80 29.81
N ASP A 221 7.52 6.90 29.77
CA ASP A 221 8.25 8.09 29.35
C ASP A 221 8.64 8.06 27.87
N LEU A 222 8.57 6.89 27.22
CA LEU A 222 8.94 6.73 25.82
C LEU A 222 8.11 7.61 24.86
N PRO A 223 6.77 7.79 25.04
CA PRO A 223 6.01 8.71 24.21
C PRO A 223 6.52 10.16 24.26
N LEU A 224 6.96 10.61 25.44
CA LEU A 224 7.56 11.95 25.62
C LEU A 224 8.91 12.02 24.91
N LEU A 225 9.76 11.01 25.09
CA LEU A 225 11.05 10.90 24.40
C LEU A 225 10.87 10.97 22.88
N ALA A 226 9.93 10.19 22.32
CA ALA A 226 9.62 10.17 20.90
C ALA A 226 9.27 11.57 20.36
N CYS A 227 8.43 12.32 21.09
CA CYS A 227 8.05 13.68 20.71
C CYS A 227 9.23 14.66 20.74
N LEU A 228 10.09 14.58 21.76
CA LEU A 228 11.24 15.49 21.91
C LEU A 228 12.34 15.23 20.86
N LEU A 229 12.51 13.98 20.45
CA LEU A 229 13.42 13.59 19.36
C LEU A 229 12.86 13.96 17.98
N GLY A 230 11.53 13.98 17.84
CA GLY A 230 10.82 14.14 16.59
C GLY A 230 10.37 12.78 16.06
N ASN A 231 9.11 12.73 15.65
CA ASN A 231 8.44 11.56 15.09
C ASN A 231 7.62 11.99 13.85
N ASP A 232 6.75 11.12 13.35
CA ASP A 232 5.98 11.41 12.14
C ASP A 232 4.90 12.51 12.32
N ILE A 233 4.53 12.84 13.56
CA ILE A 233 3.58 13.94 13.90
C ILE A 233 4.34 15.21 14.30
N ILE A 234 5.44 15.08 15.05
CA ILE A 234 6.24 16.19 15.58
C ILE A 234 7.45 16.46 14.68
N PRO A 235 7.48 17.58 13.92
CA PRO A 235 8.59 17.90 13.05
C PRO A 235 9.92 17.97 13.78
N GLU A 236 10.98 17.42 13.17
CA GLU A 236 12.32 17.36 13.75
C GLU A 236 12.82 18.74 14.22
N GLY A 237 12.53 19.81 13.47
CA GLY A 237 12.97 21.17 13.80
C GLY A 237 12.30 21.78 15.04
N MET A 238 11.14 21.26 15.49
CA MET A 238 10.36 21.87 16.58
C MET A 238 11.13 21.93 17.90
N PHE A 239 11.87 20.86 18.22
CA PHE A 239 12.64 20.74 19.45
C PHE A 239 14.15 20.83 19.21
N GLU A 240 14.61 21.34 18.07
CA GLU A 240 16.04 21.39 17.75
C GLU A 240 16.86 22.20 18.76
N SER A 241 16.39 23.40 19.12
CA SER A 241 17.01 24.25 20.13
C SER A 241 17.02 23.60 21.51
N PHE A 242 15.93 22.91 21.87
CA PHE A 242 15.83 22.15 23.11
C PHE A 242 16.83 20.99 23.14
N ARG A 243 16.93 20.20 22.08
CA ARG A 243 17.90 19.09 21.98
C ARG A 243 19.34 19.60 22.06
N TYR A 244 19.65 20.73 21.44
CA TYR A 244 20.96 21.37 21.57
C TYR A 244 21.24 21.81 23.02
N LYS A 245 20.25 22.40 23.71
CA LYS A 245 20.36 22.75 25.13
C LYS A 245 20.61 21.52 26.00
N CYS A 246 19.87 20.44 25.80
CA CYS A 246 20.10 19.16 26.50
C CYS A 246 21.54 18.68 26.25
N LEU A 247 21.97 18.62 24.99
CA LEU A 247 23.31 18.18 24.63
C LEU A 247 24.41 19.04 25.25
N SER A 248 24.23 20.37 25.28
CA SER A 248 25.20 21.30 25.88
C SER A 248 25.30 21.17 27.41
N SER A 249 24.22 20.74 28.06
CA SER A 249 24.16 20.54 29.52
C SER A 249 24.55 19.11 29.91
N TYR A 250 24.63 18.19 28.96
CA TYR A 250 24.90 16.79 29.20
C TYR A 250 26.40 16.58 29.41
N THR A 251 26.81 16.37 30.65
CA THR A 251 28.22 16.25 31.05
C THR A 251 28.88 14.94 30.66
N SER A 252 28.10 13.97 30.16
CA SER A 252 28.53 12.59 29.91
C SER A 252 28.52 12.24 28.42
N VAL A 253 28.83 13.21 27.55
CA VAL A 253 28.98 12.97 26.11
C VAL A 253 30.00 11.85 25.91
N LYS A 254 29.58 10.76 25.26
CA LYS A 254 30.48 9.64 25.00
C LYS A 254 31.11 9.83 23.64
N GLU A 255 32.44 9.84 23.59
CA GLU A 255 33.21 10.06 22.35
C GLU A 255 32.92 9.00 21.28
N ASN A 256 32.56 7.78 21.69
CA ASN A 256 32.31 6.67 20.77
C ASN A 256 30.91 6.66 20.14
N PHE A 257 30.04 7.61 20.51
CA PHE A 257 28.68 7.66 19.99
C PHE A 257 28.54 8.75 18.94
N ASP A 258 27.75 8.46 17.91
CA ASP A 258 27.43 9.46 16.91
C ASP A 258 26.65 10.63 17.55
N LYS A 259 26.59 11.76 16.82
CA LYS A 259 25.92 12.97 17.31
C LYS A 259 24.46 12.69 17.72
N LYS A 260 23.78 11.79 17.02
CA LYS A 260 22.38 11.45 17.27
C LYS A 260 22.22 10.63 18.56
N GLY A 261 23.08 9.65 18.79
CA GLY A 261 23.07 8.84 20.00
C GLY A 261 23.36 9.68 21.24
N ASN A 262 24.30 10.61 21.16
CA ASN A 262 24.55 11.57 22.25
C ASN A 262 23.35 12.49 22.50
N ILE A 263 22.62 12.93 21.47
CA ILE A 263 21.39 13.69 21.62
C ILE A 263 20.31 12.87 22.35
N ILE A 264 20.12 11.59 21.97
CA ILE A 264 19.13 10.72 22.60
C ILE A 264 19.42 10.52 24.09
N LEU A 265 20.69 10.28 24.44
CA LEU A 265 21.12 10.17 25.84
C LEU A 265 20.92 11.49 26.60
N ALA A 266 21.27 12.62 26.00
CA ALA A 266 21.12 13.93 26.64
C ALA A 266 19.65 14.29 26.90
N VAL A 267 18.75 13.99 25.95
CA VAL A 267 17.31 14.21 26.14
C VAL A 267 16.77 13.26 27.21
N SER A 268 17.18 12.00 27.22
CA SER A 268 16.76 11.01 28.22
C SER A 268 17.24 11.38 29.63
N ASP A 269 18.48 11.86 29.76
CA ASP A 269 19.03 12.41 31.01
C ASP A 269 18.23 13.62 31.50
N HIS A 270 17.80 14.49 30.59
CA HIS A 270 16.96 15.63 30.93
C HIS A 270 15.56 15.22 31.40
N ILE A 271 14.94 14.23 30.76
CA ILE A 271 13.63 13.69 31.20
C ILE A 271 13.77 13.12 32.61
N SER A 272 14.75 12.24 32.83
CA SER A 272 14.94 11.52 34.10
C SER A 272 15.36 12.41 35.27
N LYS A 273 16.23 13.41 35.03
CA LYS A 273 16.77 14.26 36.11
C LYS A 273 16.04 15.58 36.31
N VAL A 274 15.46 16.14 35.24
CA VAL A 274 14.84 17.47 35.30
C VAL A 274 13.33 17.33 35.27
N LEU A 275 12.77 16.72 34.23
CA LEU A 275 11.31 16.70 34.07
C LEU A 275 10.60 15.88 35.15
N TYR A 276 11.20 14.79 35.65
CA TYR A 276 10.65 14.03 36.78
C TYR A 276 10.52 14.83 38.08
N LEU A 277 11.35 15.85 38.32
CA LEU A 277 11.20 16.74 39.48
C LEU A 277 9.94 17.63 39.37
N TYR A 278 9.42 17.75 38.15
CA TYR A 278 8.37 18.68 37.78
C TYR A 278 7.21 17.95 37.09
N GLN A 279 6.89 16.72 37.50
CA GLN A 279 5.77 15.97 36.93
C GLN A 279 4.47 16.78 36.92
N GLY A 280 3.73 16.65 35.80
CA GLY A 280 2.44 17.28 35.57
C GLY A 280 2.42 18.21 34.35
N GLU A 281 1.27 18.24 33.68
CA GLU A 281 1.04 18.94 32.41
C GLU A 281 1.50 20.40 32.45
N LYS A 282 1.08 21.17 33.47
CA LYS A 282 1.40 22.61 33.59
C LYS A 282 2.90 22.87 33.65
N LYS A 283 3.64 22.06 34.38
CA LYS A 283 5.09 22.25 34.55
C LYS A 283 5.86 21.83 33.30
N LEU A 284 5.36 20.81 32.59
CA LEU A 284 5.93 20.42 31.30
C LEU A 284 5.82 21.58 30.28
N GLU A 285 4.69 22.28 30.26
CA GLU A 285 4.47 23.48 29.42
C GLU A 285 5.38 24.65 29.79
N GLU A 286 5.73 24.81 31.06
CA GLU A 286 6.63 25.86 31.53
C GLU A 286 8.10 25.59 31.13
N ILE A 287 8.51 24.32 31.05
CA ILE A 287 9.89 23.93 30.80
C ILE A 287 10.17 23.76 29.30
N LEU A 288 9.23 23.18 28.56
CA LEU A 288 9.38 22.89 27.15
C LEU A 288 8.97 24.09 26.29
N PRO A 289 9.68 24.37 25.18
CA PRO A 289 9.35 25.47 24.28
C PRO A 289 8.15 25.13 23.38
N LEU A 290 6.98 24.84 23.97
CA LEU A 290 5.81 24.38 23.23
C LEU A 290 5.16 25.50 22.41
N GLY A 291 5.11 26.72 22.96
CA GLY A 291 4.50 27.88 22.31
C GLY A 291 3.12 27.57 21.70
N PRO A 292 2.85 27.92 20.44
CA PRO A 292 1.57 27.63 19.79
C PRO A 292 1.38 26.13 19.47
N ASN A 293 2.43 25.31 19.56
CA ASN A 293 2.43 23.90 19.17
C ASN A 293 2.00 22.96 20.30
N LYS A 294 1.48 23.49 21.42
CA LYS A 294 1.02 22.69 22.58
C LYS A 294 0.07 21.56 22.17
N ALA A 295 -0.94 21.87 21.36
CA ALA A 295 -1.93 20.88 20.92
C ALA A 295 -1.31 19.75 20.07
N LEU A 296 -0.39 20.12 19.16
CA LEU A 296 0.33 19.17 18.31
C LEU A 296 1.22 18.26 19.16
N PHE A 297 1.93 18.82 20.15
CA PHE A 297 2.76 18.07 21.09
C PHE A 297 1.97 17.01 21.88
N TYR A 298 0.85 17.38 22.50
CA TYR A 298 0.02 16.41 23.24
C TYR A 298 -0.65 15.39 22.31
N LYS A 299 -0.97 15.77 21.07
CA LYS A 299 -1.44 14.82 20.05
C LYS A 299 -0.36 13.79 19.70
N GLY A 300 0.88 14.22 19.52
CA GLY A 300 2.03 13.34 19.28
C GLY A 300 2.34 12.41 20.45
N MET A 301 2.12 12.83 21.70
CA MET A 301 2.26 11.90 22.84
C MET A 301 1.08 10.92 22.91
N ALA A 302 -0.14 11.41 22.65
CA ALA A 302 -1.35 10.60 22.68
C ALA A 302 -1.38 9.52 21.58
N SER A 303 -0.69 9.73 20.46
CA SER A 303 -0.63 8.74 19.37
C SER A 303 0.07 7.45 19.79
N TYR A 304 0.92 7.46 20.83
CA TYR A 304 1.58 6.25 21.34
C TYR A 304 0.84 5.56 22.49
N LEU A 305 -0.30 6.08 22.95
CA LEU A 305 -1.06 5.48 24.05
C LEU A 305 -2.11 4.51 23.52
N LEU A 306 -1.89 3.21 23.74
CA LEU A 306 -2.81 2.15 23.36
C LEU A 306 -4.02 2.09 24.32
N PRO A 307 -5.12 1.41 23.93
CA PRO A 307 -6.33 1.35 24.76
C PRO A 307 -6.04 0.86 26.19
N GLY A 308 -6.49 1.63 27.19
CA GLY A 308 -6.28 1.33 28.61
C GLY A 308 -5.01 1.90 29.23
N GLN A 309 -4.08 2.44 28.42
CA GLN A 309 -2.83 3.03 28.91
C GLN A 309 -3.02 4.49 29.34
N LYS A 310 -2.17 4.95 30.26
CA LYS A 310 -2.16 6.33 30.77
C LYS A 310 -0.74 6.88 30.71
N SER A 311 -0.63 8.19 30.50
CA SER A 311 0.66 8.89 30.57
C SER A 311 0.79 9.65 31.89
N PRO A 312 1.96 9.63 32.55
CA PRO A 312 2.24 10.50 33.69
C PRO A 312 2.45 11.96 33.29
N TRP A 313 2.63 12.24 31.99
CA TRP A 313 3.00 13.56 31.47
C TRP A 313 1.80 14.46 31.15
N PHE A 314 0.61 13.88 30.93
CA PHE A 314 -0.61 14.62 30.65
C PHE A 314 -1.86 13.82 30.94
N PHE A 315 -2.94 14.53 31.29
CA PHE A 315 -4.24 13.90 31.52
C PHE A 315 -5.03 13.86 30.21
N GLN A 316 -5.20 12.66 29.66
CA GLN A 316 -6.22 12.45 28.63
C GLN A 316 -7.60 12.60 29.27
N LYS A 317 -8.40 13.56 28.81
CA LYS A 317 -9.85 13.51 29.07
C LYS A 317 -10.36 12.22 28.43
N PRO A 318 -11.12 11.37 29.15
CA PRO A 318 -11.66 10.15 28.57
C PRO A 318 -12.49 10.52 27.34
N LYS A 319 -12.10 10.03 26.16
CA LYS A 319 -13.02 9.96 25.02
C LYS A 319 -14.12 9.00 25.46
N GLY A 320 -15.35 9.49 25.62
CA GLY A 320 -16.43 8.71 26.21
C GLY A 320 -16.64 7.39 25.47
N VAL A 321 -16.28 6.28 26.11
CA VAL A 321 -16.79 4.95 25.77
C VAL A 321 -18.21 4.91 26.30
N ILE A 322 -19.17 5.29 25.45
CA ILE A 322 -20.58 5.06 25.74
C ILE A 322 -20.87 3.62 25.32
N THR A 323 -20.93 2.72 26.30
CA THR A 323 -21.52 1.40 26.17
C THR A 323 -23.00 1.58 25.81
N LEU A 324 -23.36 1.30 24.56
CA LEU A 324 -24.74 1.33 24.11
C LEU A 324 -25.28 -0.11 24.16
N ASP A 325 -25.52 -0.58 25.39
CA ASP A 325 -26.30 -1.78 25.65
C ASP A 325 -27.62 -1.36 26.30
N LYS A 326 -28.74 -1.80 25.69
CA LYS A 326 -30.14 -1.64 26.10
C LYS A 326 -30.77 -0.26 25.87
N GLN A 327 -31.32 -0.06 24.68
CA GLN A 327 -32.74 0.31 24.48
C GLN A 327 -33.02 0.60 23.01
N VAL A 328 -33.55 -0.39 22.28
CA VAL A 328 -34.62 -0.14 21.31
C VAL A 328 -35.63 -1.26 21.51
N ILE A 329 -36.44 -1.11 22.56
CA ILE A 329 -37.78 -1.69 22.57
C ILE A 329 -38.65 -0.66 21.87
N SER A 330 -39.19 -1.10 20.75
CA SER A 330 -40.33 -0.56 20.03
C SER A 330 -41.39 0.09 20.92
N THR A 331 -41.63 1.38 20.72
CA THR A 331 -42.94 2.02 20.90
C THR A 331 -43.06 3.16 19.90
N SER A 332 -43.61 2.88 18.71
CA SER A 332 -44.28 3.90 17.92
C SER A 332 -45.63 4.19 18.59
N SER A 333 -45.83 5.42 19.02
CA SER A 333 -47.13 5.95 19.44
C SER A 333 -47.45 7.13 18.55
N ASP A 334 -48.61 7.03 17.91
CA ASP A 334 -49.18 7.91 16.90
C ASP A 334 -49.40 9.37 17.37
N ALA A 335 -49.33 10.30 16.42
CA ALA A 335 -50.09 11.56 16.46
C ALA A 335 -50.30 12.11 15.03
N GLU A 336 -51.48 11.80 14.48
CA GLU A 336 -52.35 12.63 13.63
C GLU A 336 -51.77 13.42 12.43
N SER A 337 -52.10 12.96 11.22
CA SER A 337 -52.72 13.82 10.20
C SER A 337 -53.60 12.99 9.25
N ARG A 338 -54.82 13.50 9.05
CA ARG A 338 -55.97 12.89 8.38
C ARG A 338 -55.86 12.99 6.86
N GLU A 339 -56.27 11.95 6.13
CA GLU A 339 -57.32 12.01 5.09
C GLU A 339 -57.64 10.60 4.55
N GLU A 340 -58.93 10.39 4.27
CA GLU A 340 -59.68 9.14 4.15
C GLU A 340 -59.54 8.47 2.76
N VAL A 341 -59.63 7.12 2.67
CA VAL A 341 -60.58 6.33 1.82
C VAL A 341 -60.51 4.83 2.25
N PRO A 342 -61.63 4.05 2.33
CA PRO A 342 -61.76 2.86 3.20
C PRO A 342 -61.95 1.48 2.49
N MET A 343 -62.12 0.42 3.32
CA MET A 343 -62.69 -0.95 3.07
C MET A 343 -61.65 -2.06 2.74
N CYS A 344 -61.60 -3.27 3.34
CA CYS A 344 -62.57 -4.15 4.03
C CYS A 344 -61.89 -5.07 5.07
N SER A 345 -62.72 -5.69 5.93
CA SER A 345 -62.50 -6.35 7.22
C SER A 345 -62.36 -7.89 7.22
N ASP A 346 -61.91 -8.44 8.37
CA ASP A 346 -62.43 -9.63 9.13
C ASP A 346 -61.27 -10.46 9.77
N ALA A 347 -61.03 -10.43 11.09
CA ALA A 347 -61.72 -11.05 12.26
C ALA A 347 -61.22 -12.50 12.55
N GLU A 348 -60.34 -12.74 13.54
CA GLU A 348 -60.58 -13.05 14.98
C GLU A 348 -60.64 -14.55 15.33
N SER A 349 -59.75 -15.02 16.23
CA SER A 349 -60.10 -15.68 17.51
C SER A 349 -58.86 -16.18 18.28
N ARG A 350 -58.82 -15.83 19.58
CA ARG A 350 -57.83 -16.21 20.61
C ARG A 350 -58.43 -17.27 21.54
N GLN A 351 -57.59 -18.10 22.17
CA GLN A 351 -57.90 -18.71 23.49
C GLN A 351 -56.61 -19.02 24.29
N GLU A 352 -56.71 -18.80 25.61
CA GLU A 352 -55.68 -18.60 26.65
C GLU A 352 -55.31 -19.90 27.41
N VAL A 353 -54.03 -20.16 27.80
CA VAL A 353 -53.37 -20.01 29.15
C VAL A 353 -53.99 -20.95 30.24
N PRO A 354 -53.27 -21.68 31.15
CA PRO A 354 -52.24 -21.16 32.09
C PRO A 354 -51.11 -22.09 32.63
N MET A 355 -50.18 -21.43 33.33
CA MET A 355 -48.90 -21.83 33.95
C MET A 355 -48.97 -22.71 35.22
N CYS A 356 -47.85 -23.38 35.57
CA CYS A 356 -47.29 -23.42 36.94
C CYS A 356 -45.80 -23.87 36.99
N THR A 357 -44.92 -22.94 37.38
CA THR A 357 -43.71 -23.00 38.26
C THR A 357 -43.02 -24.35 38.53
N GLY A 358 -41.72 -24.56 38.25
CA GLY A 358 -40.54 -24.04 38.98
C GLY A 358 -39.41 -25.12 39.02
N PRO A 359 -38.17 -24.85 39.51
CA PRO A 359 -37.04 -24.52 38.63
C PRO A 359 -35.74 -25.37 38.82
N GLU A 360 -34.74 -25.08 37.96
CA GLU A 360 -33.28 -25.36 38.05
C GLU A 360 -32.82 -26.84 37.87
N SER A 361 -31.78 -27.21 37.12
CA SER A 361 -30.66 -26.55 36.43
C SER A 361 -30.01 -27.55 35.45
N ARG A 362 -29.18 -27.04 34.51
CA ARG A 362 -28.31 -27.73 33.52
C ARG A 362 -28.99 -28.26 32.25
N ARG A 363 -28.96 -27.43 31.19
CA ARG A 363 -29.17 -27.83 29.79
C ARG A 363 -27.84 -28.13 29.11
N GLU A 364 -27.64 -29.40 28.81
CA GLU A 364 -27.14 -29.86 27.52
C GLU A 364 -28.23 -29.55 26.47
N VAL A 365 -27.88 -29.02 25.29
CA VAL A 365 -28.81 -28.96 24.15
C VAL A 365 -28.31 -29.92 23.07
N PRO A 366 -29.11 -30.96 22.75
CA PRO A 366 -28.78 -31.99 21.79
C PRO A 366 -29.34 -31.69 20.38
N VAL A 367 -28.77 -32.44 19.45
CA VAL A 367 -29.21 -32.75 18.07
C VAL A 367 -30.73 -32.93 17.93
N TYR A 368 -31.32 -32.34 16.87
CA TYR A 368 -32.50 -32.89 16.20
C TYR A 368 -32.41 -32.72 14.69
N THR A 369 -32.76 -33.82 14.02
CA THR A 369 -32.77 -34.10 12.57
C THR A 369 -34.16 -33.88 11.95
N ASP A 370 -34.12 -33.60 10.64
CA ASP A 370 -35.10 -33.86 9.58
C ASP A 370 -36.45 -33.12 9.54
N SER A 371 -36.66 -32.40 8.42
CA SER A 371 -37.75 -32.65 7.45
C SER A 371 -37.53 -31.84 6.14
N GLU A 372 -37.19 -32.59 5.08
CA GLU A 372 -37.06 -32.32 3.63
C GLU A 372 -38.32 -31.74 2.91
N PRO A 373 -38.37 -31.54 1.55
CA PRO A 373 -37.40 -30.93 0.61
C PRO A 373 -38.09 -30.06 -0.50
N ARG A 374 -37.35 -29.20 -1.23
CA ARG A 374 -37.61 -28.89 -2.68
C ARG A 374 -36.33 -28.42 -3.41
N GLN A 375 -36.14 -28.99 -4.60
CA GLN A 375 -35.01 -28.90 -5.53
C GLN A 375 -34.80 -27.51 -6.17
N GLU A 376 -33.54 -27.15 -6.42
CA GLU A 376 -32.99 -26.75 -7.74
C GLU A 376 -31.44 -26.74 -7.69
N VAL A 377 -30.81 -27.27 -8.75
CA VAL A 377 -29.38 -27.57 -8.99
C VAL A 377 -28.98 -26.71 -10.22
N PRO A 378 -27.77 -26.10 -10.39
CA PRO A 378 -26.56 -26.89 -10.68
C PRO A 378 -25.13 -26.32 -10.45
N MET A 379 -24.24 -27.29 -10.12
CA MET A 379 -22.87 -27.54 -10.65
C MET A 379 -21.60 -26.96 -9.97
N CYS A 380 -20.84 -27.91 -9.39
CA CYS A 380 -19.47 -27.96 -8.85
C CYS A 380 -18.35 -27.65 -9.89
N SER A 381 -17.04 -27.55 -9.61
CA SER A 381 -16.10 -28.38 -8.80
C SER A 381 -14.78 -27.59 -8.57
N ASP A 382 -14.03 -27.69 -7.47
CA ASP A 382 -13.21 -28.85 -7.05
C ASP A 382 -12.97 -28.86 -5.53
N PRO A 383 -12.93 -30.04 -4.87
CA PRO A 383 -12.56 -30.20 -3.46
C PRO A 383 -11.13 -30.73 -3.26
N GLU A 384 -10.38 -30.21 -2.28
CA GLU A 384 -9.16 -30.85 -1.77
C GLU A 384 -9.51 -32.03 -0.83
N PRO A 385 -8.89 -33.21 -0.97
CA PRO A 385 -9.12 -34.32 -0.06
C PRO A 385 -8.11 -34.31 1.10
N ARG A 386 -8.62 -34.25 2.34
CA ARG A 386 -7.92 -34.74 3.54
C ARG A 386 -8.19 -36.24 3.66
N GLN A 387 -7.15 -37.08 3.61
CA GLN A 387 -7.23 -38.49 4.01
C GLN A 387 -6.50 -38.70 5.33
N GLU A 388 -7.26 -39.15 6.32
CA GLU A 388 -6.77 -39.85 7.51
C GLU A 388 -6.89 -41.36 7.27
N VAL A 389 -5.84 -42.09 7.62
CA VAL A 389 -5.69 -43.55 7.50
C VAL A 389 -6.38 -44.22 8.69
N PRO A 390 -7.14 -45.31 8.50
CA PRO A 390 -6.70 -46.56 9.13
C PRO A 390 -6.88 -47.83 8.28
N THR A 391 -5.81 -48.62 8.30
CA THR A 391 -5.61 -50.06 8.07
C THR A 391 -6.85 -50.97 7.99
N CYS A 392 -6.95 -51.81 6.93
CA CYS A 392 -7.13 -53.27 7.03
C CYS A 392 -7.16 -54.00 5.66
N THR A 393 -6.21 -54.93 5.52
CA THR A 393 -6.05 -56.14 4.69
C THR A 393 -7.20 -56.69 3.81
N GLY A 394 -6.86 -57.11 2.58
CA GLY A 394 -7.39 -58.35 1.96
C GLY A 394 -8.05 -58.22 0.57
N PRO A 395 -7.50 -58.82 -0.52
CA PRO A 395 -7.87 -58.52 -1.93
C PRO A 395 -8.75 -59.61 -2.59
N GLU A 396 -9.44 -59.28 -3.71
CA GLU A 396 -9.57 -60.15 -4.91
C GLU A 396 -10.36 -59.53 -6.10
N SER A 397 -9.64 -59.38 -7.22
CA SER A 397 -9.97 -59.51 -8.66
C SER A 397 -11.40 -59.40 -9.24
N ARG A 398 -11.60 -58.59 -10.29
CA ARG A 398 -11.54 -58.98 -11.73
C ARG A 398 -11.86 -57.82 -12.71
N ARG A 399 -11.25 -57.91 -13.90
CA ARG A 399 -11.13 -56.96 -15.02
C ARG A 399 -12.34 -56.90 -15.95
N GLU A 400 -12.48 -55.77 -16.68
CA GLU A 400 -12.65 -55.71 -18.15
C GLU A 400 -12.34 -54.28 -18.68
N VAL A 401 -11.74 -54.19 -19.89
CA VAL A 401 -11.18 -52.98 -20.55
C VAL A 401 -11.75 -52.89 -21.98
N PRO A 402 -11.86 -51.71 -22.61
CA PRO A 402 -11.11 -51.50 -23.86
C PRO A 402 -10.46 -50.11 -24.05
N MET A 403 -9.32 -50.19 -24.74
CA MET A 403 -8.29 -49.24 -25.21
C MET A 403 -8.70 -48.05 -26.10
N CYS A 404 -7.93 -46.95 -26.02
CA CYS A 404 -7.19 -46.24 -27.11
C CYS A 404 -6.78 -44.81 -26.63
N SER A 405 -5.64 -44.18 -26.91
CA SER A 405 -4.28 -44.51 -27.38
C SER A 405 -3.39 -43.25 -27.17
N ASP A 406 -2.17 -43.46 -26.65
CA ASP A 406 -0.90 -42.80 -26.99
C ASP A 406 -0.40 -41.47 -26.32
N PRO A 407 0.94 -41.33 -26.08
CA PRO A 407 1.50 -41.42 -24.72
C PRO A 407 2.75 -40.53 -24.37
N GLU A 408 3.19 -40.65 -23.10
CA GLU A 408 4.59 -40.58 -22.54
C GLU A 408 5.32 -39.24 -22.27
N PRO A 409 6.30 -39.18 -21.33
CA PRO A 409 6.54 -40.03 -20.14
C PRO A 409 6.84 -39.25 -18.82
N ARG A 410 6.41 -39.78 -17.67
CA ARG A 410 6.95 -39.44 -16.34
C ARG A 410 7.88 -40.57 -15.89
N GLN A 411 9.15 -40.23 -15.61
CA GLN A 411 10.03 -41.07 -14.82
C GLN A 411 9.75 -40.84 -13.33
N GLU A 412 9.29 -41.88 -12.65
CA GLU A 412 9.35 -42.03 -11.20
C GLU A 412 10.51 -42.99 -10.88
N VAL A 413 11.41 -42.58 -9.98
CA VAL A 413 12.40 -43.47 -9.37
C VAL A 413 12.10 -43.51 -7.87
N PRO A 414 11.78 -44.68 -7.30
CA PRO A 414 11.53 -44.84 -5.87
C PRO A 414 12.86 -45.13 -5.15
N MET A 415 13.12 -44.51 -4.01
CA MET A 415 14.23 -44.88 -3.14
C MET A 415 13.73 -45.14 -1.73
N CYS A 416 13.68 -46.43 -1.41
CA CYS A 416 13.58 -46.97 -0.07
C CYS A 416 14.92 -46.82 0.66
N THR A 417 14.84 -46.48 1.93
CA THR A 417 15.93 -46.41 2.92
C THR A 417 16.43 -47.80 3.31
N GLY A 418 17.76 -47.98 3.39
CA GLY A 418 18.42 -49.09 4.07
C GLY A 418 19.95 -49.01 3.93
N PRO A 419 20.72 -49.03 5.03
CA PRO A 419 22.17 -48.78 5.01
C PRO A 419 22.96 -50.08 4.76
N GLU A 420 24.10 -49.99 4.07
CA GLU A 420 25.38 -50.66 4.42
C GLU A 420 26.34 -50.79 3.21
N ALA A 421 27.56 -50.28 3.45
CA ALA A 421 28.85 -50.48 2.82
C ALA A 421 29.04 -51.57 1.73
N ARG A 422 29.62 -51.19 0.58
CA ARG A 422 31.04 -51.46 0.19
C ARG A 422 31.32 -51.12 -1.28
N GLN A 423 32.59 -50.75 -1.50
CA GLN A 423 33.25 -50.28 -2.72
C GLN A 423 33.13 -51.22 -3.93
N GLU A 424 33.07 -50.64 -5.14
CA GLU A 424 34.01 -50.91 -6.25
C GLU A 424 33.74 -49.98 -7.45
N VAL A 425 34.82 -49.53 -8.10
CA VAL A 425 34.90 -48.61 -9.25
C VAL A 425 35.27 -49.43 -10.49
N PRO A 426 34.77 -49.10 -11.71
CA PRO A 426 35.72 -48.59 -12.72
C PRO A 426 35.18 -47.51 -13.68
N MET A 427 36.13 -46.71 -14.14
CA MET A 427 36.09 -45.56 -15.04
C MET A 427 35.48 -45.80 -16.43
N TYR A 428 34.93 -44.74 -17.04
CA TYR A 428 35.28 -44.32 -18.41
C TYR A 428 35.24 -42.78 -18.55
N THR A 429 36.25 -42.30 -19.26
CA THR A 429 36.63 -40.92 -19.62
C THR A 429 35.88 -40.44 -20.88
N ASP A 430 35.34 -39.22 -20.91
CA ASP A 430 35.93 -38.11 -21.70
C ASP A 430 35.19 -36.76 -21.57
N SER A 431 35.99 -35.73 -21.23
CA SER A 431 36.04 -34.35 -21.76
C SER A 431 34.90 -33.30 -21.61
N GLU A 432 35.22 -32.33 -20.73
CA GLU A 432 35.09 -30.86 -20.79
C GLU A 432 34.09 -30.15 -19.84
N PRO A 433 34.50 -29.01 -19.22
CA PRO A 433 34.29 -28.79 -17.78
C PRO A 433 33.53 -27.50 -17.46
N ARG A 434 32.57 -27.52 -16.53
CA ARG A 434 32.27 -26.34 -15.68
C ARG A 434 31.85 -26.75 -14.27
N GLN A 435 32.54 -26.11 -13.33
CA GLN A 435 32.61 -26.34 -11.89
C GLN A 435 31.28 -26.07 -11.20
N GLU A 436 30.77 -27.06 -10.49
CA GLU A 436 29.87 -26.91 -9.35
C GLU A 436 30.69 -27.12 -8.08
N VAL A 437 30.67 -26.15 -7.17
CA VAL A 437 31.26 -26.28 -5.83
C VAL A 437 30.12 -26.65 -4.87
N PRO A 438 30.19 -27.80 -4.17
CA PRO A 438 29.18 -28.19 -3.19
C PRO A 438 29.53 -27.59 -1.81
N MET A 439 28.59 -26.86 -1.20
CA MET A 439 28.71 -26.48 0.22
C MET A 439 28.12 -27.58 1.09
N TYR A 440 28.98 -28.22 1.87
CA TYR A 440 28.60 -28.95 3.07
C TYR A 440 28.43 -27.97 4.22
N THR A 441 27.25 -28.02 4.84
CA THR A 441 26.98 -27.44 6.16
C THR A 441 27.56 -28.36 7.22
N ASP A 442 28.49 -27.86 8.05
CA ASP A 442 28.66 -28.40 9.39
C ASP A 442 28.88 -27.28 10.40
N SER A 443 28.28 -27.50 11.55
CA SER A 443 27.99 -26.51 12.59
C SER A 443 29.04 -26.61 13.69
N GLU A 444 29.57 -25.48 14.16
CA GLU A 444 29.79 -25.15 15.59
C GLU A 444 30.77 -23.97 15.75
N PRO A 445 30.55 -23.05 16.72
CA PRO A 445 31.20 -21.75 16.77
C PRO A 445 32.42 -21.77 17.70
N ARG A 446 33.57 -21.25 17.25
CA ARG A 446 34.65 -20.81 18.17
C ARG A 446 35.31 -19.53 17.68
N GLN A 447 35.25 -18.53 18.56
CA GLN A 447 36.09 -17.33 18.53
C GLN A 447 37.56 -17.76 18.54
N GLU A 448 38.35 -17.25 17.58
CA GLU A 448 39.75 -16.91 17.78
C GLU A 448 40.23 -16.07 16.58
N VAL A 449 40.86 -14.94 16.89
CA VAL A 449 41.52 -14.04 15.96
C VAL A 449 42.82 -14.68 15.48
N PRO A 450 43.12 -14.66 14.17
CA PRO A 450 44.52 -14.53 13.79
C PRO A 450 44.74 -13.52 12.65
N MET A 451 45.63 -12.55 12.91
CA MET A 451 46.33 -11.80 11.88
C MET A 451 47.15 -12.74 11.00
N TYR A 452 47.08 -12.60 9.68
CA TYR A 452 48.24 -12.85 8.81
C TYR A 452 48.22 -11.99 7.54
N THR A 453 49.40 -11.43 7.28
CA THR A 453 49.85 -10.61 6.15
C THR A 453 50.14 -11.46 4.90
N GLY A 454 49.76 -10.99 3.70
CA GLY A 454 50.37 -11.48 2.45
C GLY A 454 49.55 -11.34 1.15
N SER A 455 49.78 -10.24 0.43
CA SER A 455 49.94 -10.12 -1.05
C SER A 455 48.85 -10.58 -2.06
N GLU A 456 47.99 -9.61 -2.44
CA GLU A 456 47.65 -9.09 -3.80
C GLU A 456 47.35 -9.99 -5.04
N PRO A 457 46.59 -9.50 -6.06
CA PRO A 457 45.29 -8.82 -6.00
C PRO A 457 44.32 -9.29 -7.13
N ARG A 458 43.00 -9.26 -6.90
CA ARG A 458 41.93 -9.07 -7.92
C ARG A 458 40.57 -9.29 -7.24
N GLN A 459 39.89 -8.22 -6.84
CA GLN A 459 38.42 -8.20 -6.77
C GLN A 459 37.88 -6.81 -6.43
N GLU A 460 36.90 -6.44 -7.25
CA GLU A 460 35.76 -5.54 -7.10
C GLU A 460 35.62 -4.77 -5.78
N VAL A 461 35.53 -3.44 -5.94
CA VAL A 461 35.41 -2.42 -4.90
C VAL A 461 33.98 -2.36 -4.34
N PRO A 462 33.74 -2.63 -3.04
CA PRO A 462 32.54 -2.16 -2.36
C PRO A 462 32.83 -0.74 -1.84
N MET A 463 32.18 0.26 -2.44
CA MET A 463 32.29 1.64 -2.00
C MET A 463 31.53 1.84 -0.68
N TYR A 464 32.23 1.71 0.45
CA TYR A 464 31.83 2.33 1.73
C TYR A 464 32.40 3.75 1.76
N THR A 465 31.54 4.76 1.92
CA THR A 465 31.98 6.13 2.22
C THR A 465 31.16 6.69 3.40
N GLY A 466 31.71 6.54 4.60
CA GLY A 466 31.45 7.42 5.74
C GLY A 466 32.73 8.20 6.02
N PRO A 467 32.72 9.54 6.20
CA PRO A 467 33.93 10.28 6.47
C PRO A 467 34.10 10.48 7.98
N GLU A 468 35.10 9.82 8.56
CA GLU A 468 35.80 10.30 9.75
C GLU A 468 37.29 10.41 9.42
N SER A 469 37.82 11.64 9.37
CA SER A 469 39.24 11.85 9.59
C SER A 469 39.52 13.28 10.05
N ARG A 470 40.05 13.36 11.27
CA ARG A 470 40.81 14.50 11.80
C ARG A 470 42.06 14.69 10.93
N GLN A 471 42.34 15.92 10.49
CA GLN A 471 43.67 16.30 10.00
C GLN A 471 44.11 17.62 10.62
N GLU A 472 45.26 17.56 11.28
CA GLU A 472 46.10 18.69 11.64
C GLU A 472 46.76 19.28 10.39
N VAL A 473 46.87 20.60 10.40
CA VAL A 473 47.41 21.45 9.33
C VAL A 473 48.93 21.42 9.36
N PRO A 474 49.61 21.44 8.20
CA PRO A 474 50.45 22.60 7.92
C PRO A 474 50.26 23.19 6.52
N MET A 475 50.25 24.52 6.49
CA MET A 475 50.23 25.42 5.34
C MET A 475 51.29 25.09 4.27
N TYR A 476 50.97 25.26 2.99
CA TYR A 476 51.68 26.19 2.09
C TYR A 476 50.85 26.51 0.83
N THR A 477 51.01 27.75 0.40
CA THR A 477 50.23 28.56 -0.56
C THR A 477 50.68 28.41 -2.02
N GLY A 478 49.74 28.45 -2.98
CA GLY A 478 50.03 28.75 -4.40
C GLY A 478 48.92 28.32 -5.38
N PRO A 479 48.30 29.22 -6.17
CA PRO A 479 46.95 29.02 -6.73
C PRO A 479 46.92 28.64 -8.22
N GLU A 480 45.96 27.81 -8.64
CA GLU A 480 45.38 27.82 -10.00
C GLU A 480 44.02 27.09 -10.05
N SER A 481 42.99 27.83 -10.43
CA SER A 481 41.56 27.53 -10.26
C SER A 481 40.90 26.96 -11.53
N ARG A 482 40.24 25.80 -11.41
CA ARG A 482 39.17 25.34 -12.32
C ARG A 482 37.95 24.88 -11.52
N GLN A 483 36.78 25.29 -12.02
CA GLN A 483 35.48 25.38 -11.36
C GLN A 483 34.81 24.03 -11.10
N GLU A 484 34.41 23.79 -9.85
CA GLU A 484 33.30 22.92 -9.46
C GLU A 484 32.33 23.72 -8.57
N VAL A 485 31.04 23.67 -8.91
CA VAL A 485 29.95 24.38 -8.22
C VAL A 485 29.41 23.48 -7.11
N LEU A 486 29.77 23.79 -5.87
CA LEU A 486 29.17 23.25 -4.65
C LEU A 486 28.32 24.35 -3.99
N ILE A 487 27.00 24.21 -4.02
CA ILE A 487 26.08 25.11 -3.29
C ILE A 487 25.87 24.53 -1.89
N ARG A 488 26.56 25.12 -0.91
CA ARG A 488 26.13 25.15 0.50
C ARG A 488 25.33 26.44 0.70
N THR A 489 24.16 26.34 1.31
CA THR A 489 23.46 27.49 1.91
C THR A 489 23.16 27.18 3.37
N ASP A 490 23.94 27.83 4.22
CA ASP A 490 23.69 28.07 5.64
C ASP A 490 22.54 29.09 5.79
N PRO A 491 21.67 29.01 6.81
CA PRO A 491 20.56 29.96 6.97
C PRO A 491 20.85 30.93 8.12
N GLU A 492 21.43 32.11 7.86
CA GLU A 492 21.35 33.23 8.81
C GLU A 492 21.36 34.61 8.11
N SER A 493 20.65 35.54 8.74
CA SER A 493 20.68 36.99 8.58
C SER A 493 19.96 37.62 7.38
N ARG A 494 18.81 38.22 7.71
CA ARG A 494 18.20 39.35 7.00
C ARG A 494 19.22 40.48 6.85
N GLN A 495 19.46 40.93 5.63
CA GLN A 495 19.68 42.35 5.33
C GLN A 495 19.39 42.64 3.86
N GLU A 496 18.62 43.70 3.67
CA GLU A 496 18.12 44.27 2.42
C GLU A 496 19.26 44.61 1.46
N ILE A 497 19.04 44.47 0.14
CA ILE A 497 19.42 45.47 -0.87
C ILE A 497 18.50 45.30 -2.10
N MET A 498 17.88 46.43 -2.43
CA MET A 498 17.03 46.70 -3.60
C MET A 498 17.73 46.44 -4.93
N CYS A 499 16.99 45.93 -5.92
CA CYS A 499 17.12 46.37 -7.31
C CYS A 499 15.73 46.38 -7.97
N THR A 500 15.45 47.51 -8.61
CA THR A 500 14.18 48.08 -9.03
C THR A 500 13.66 47.56 -10.37
N GLY A 501 12.33 47.43 -10.50
CA GLY A 501 11.64 47.23 -11.79
C GLY A 501 10.10 47.25 -11.67
N HIS A 502 9.53 48.46 -11.71
CA HIS A 502 8.13 48.89 -11.97
C HIS A 502 7.03 47.81 -12.14
N GLU A 503 6.06 47.70 -11.23
CA GLU A 503 4.79 48.47 -11.13
C GLU A 503 3.61 47.92 -11.96
N SER A 504 2.61 47.34 -11.28
CA SER A 504 1.21 47.80 -11.30
C SER A 504 0.39 47.01 -10.26
N LYS A 505 -0.03 47.70 -9.20
CA LYS A 505 -0.88 47.23 -8.09
C LYS A 505 -2.37 47.32 -8.46
N GLN A 506 -3.16 46.38 -7.95
CA GLN A 506 -4.55 46.64 -7.56
C GLN A 506 -4.85 45.86 -6.27
N GLU A 507 -5.17 46.61 -5.21
CA GLU A 507 -5.51 46.15 -3.85
C GLU A 507 -7.04 45.96 -3.73
N VAL A 508 -7.49 44.93 -3.00
CA VAL A 508 -8.86 44.85 -2.43
C VAL A 508 -8.73 44.42 -0.96
N PRO A 509 -9.40 45.11 -0.01
CA PRO A 509 -9.16 44.96 1.43
C PRO A 509 -10.10 43.97 2.13
N ILE A 510 -9.63 43.47 3.28
CA ILE A 510 -10.32 42.64 4.27
C ILE A 510 -11.33 43.49 5.06
N CYS A 511 -12.53 42.95 5.31
CA CYS A 511 -13.46 43.43 6.34
C CYS A 511 -13.74 42.30 7.35
N THR A 512 -13.44 42.58 8.62
CA THR A 512 -13.94 41.90 9.83
C THR A 512 -15.00 42.78 10.52
N ASP A 513 -15.75 42.17 11.46
CA ASP A 513 -16.44 42.75 12.65
C ASP A 513 -17.99 42.91 12.63
N PRO A 514 -18.71 42.95 13.80
CA PRO A 514 -19.17 41.78 14.62
C PRO A 514 -20.55 42.01 15.36
N ILE A 515 -20.85 41.21 16.40
CA ILE A 515 -21.67 41.51 17.63
C ILE A 515 -23.15 41.07 17.73
N SER A 516 -23.46 40.23 18.74
CA SER A 516 -24.52 40.38 19.79
C SER A 516 -24.74 39.04 20.52
N LYS A 517 -25.23 38.87 21.76
CA LYS A 517 -25.32 39.58 23.05
C LYS A 517 -25.73 38.51 24.10
N GLN A 518 -25.40 38.77 25.37
CA GLN A 518 -25.41 37.90 26.56
C GLN A 518 -26.74 37.97 27.35
N GLU A 519 -27.12 36.92 28.10
CA GLU A 519 -27.89 37.01 29.38
C GLU A 519 -27.89 35.68 30.19
N ASP A 520 -27.75 35.82 31.51
CA ASP A 520 -27.38 34.81 32.54
C ASP A 520 -28.57 34.02 33.16
N SER A 521 -28.30 32.82 33.72
CA SER A 521 -28.98 32.30 34.93
C SER A 521 -28.28 31.07 35.56
N MET A 522 -28.04 31.12 36.87
CA MET A 522 -27.36 30.14 37.74
C MET A 522 -28.27 29.03 38.29
N CYS A 523 -27.78 27.79 38.52
CA CYS A 523 -28.04 27.03 39.78
C CYS A 523 -27.17 25.75 39.96
N THR A 524 -26.36 25.79 41.03
CA THR A 524 -25.81 24.80 41.99
C THR A 524 -26.02 23.26 41.91
N HIS A 525 -24.89 22.52 42.01
CA HIS A 525 -24.50 21.34 42.83
C HIS A 525 -25.51 20.26 43.31
N ALA A 526 -25.15 18.97 43.17
CA ALA A 526 -24.66 18.10 44.26
C ALA A 526 -24.54 16.60 43.88
N GLU A 527 -23.52 15.94 44.42
CA GLU A 527 -23.07 14.55 44.19
C GLU A 527 -23.91 13.48 44.93
N ILE A 528 -24.01 12.25 44.37
CA ILE A 528 -24.16 11.01 45.16
C ILE A 528 -23.31 9.89 44.53
N ASN A 529 -22.34 9.41 45.31
CA ASN A 529 -21.55 8.19 45.08
C ASN A 529 -22.35 6.95 45.50
N GLN A 530 -22.27 5.85 44.73
CA GLN A 530 -22.35 4.49 45.28
C GLN A 530 -21.59 3.48 44.41
N LYS A 531 -21.00 2.50 45.09
CA LYS A 531 -19.88 1.65 44.69
C LYS A 531 -20.32 0.17 44.75
N LEU A 532 -19.53 -0.72 44.13
CA LEU A 532 -19.36 -2.18 44.37
C LEU A 532 -20.12 -3.19 43.45
N PRO A 533 -19.62 -4.45 43.27
CA PRO A 533 -18.74 -4.81 42.15
C PRO A 533 -19.02 -6.19 41.46
N VAL A 534 -18.30 -6.43 40.34
CA VAL A 534 -17.71 -7.71 39.82
C VAL A 534 -18.54 -9.00 39.80
N ALA A 535 -18.80 -9.53 38.60
CA ALA A 535 -18.29 -10.82 38.08
C ALA A 535 -19.03 -11.22 36.78
N THR A 536 -18.31 -11.46 35.69
CA THR A 536 -18.84 -12.13 34.48
C THR A 536 -17.75 -12.99 33.85
N ASP A 537 -17.98 -14.30 33.87
CA ASP A 537 -17.47 -15.25 32.87
C ASP A 537 -18.35 -15.11 31.62
N PHE A 538 -17.78 -14.85 30.45
CA PHE A 538 -18.44 -15.15 29.17
C PHE A 538 -17.44 -15.45 28.06
N GLU A 539 -17.71 -16.56 27.37
CA GLU A 539 -16.98 -17.11 26.24
C GLU A 539 -16.83 -16.13 25.08
N PHE A 540 -15.60 -16.04 24.56
CA PHE A 540 -15.24 -15.24 23.39
C PHE A 540 -15.77 -15.91 22.11
N LYS A 541 -16.80 -15.30 21.51
CA LYS A 541 -17.05 -15.37 20.07
C LYS A 541 -16.46 -14.13 19.42
N LEU A 542 -15.71 -14.36 18.35
CA LEU A 542 -14.92 -13.39 17.60
C LEU A 542 -15.84 -12.44 16.78
N GLU A 543 -16.54 -11.52 17.46
CA GLU A 543 -17.40 -10.50 16.84
C GLU A 543 -17.28 -9.17 17.59
N ALA A 544 -16.13 -8.49 17.55
CA ALA A 544 -16.05 -7.07 17.88
C ALA A 544 -14.67 -6.48 17.54
N LEU A 545 -14.49 -6.07 16.29
CA LEU A 545 -13.57 -4.97 15.96
C LEU A 545 -14.36 -3.97 15.09
N MET A 546 -15.40 -3.41 15.69
CA MET A 546 -16.26 -2.39 15.10
C MET A 546 -16.03 -1.08 15.86
N CYS A 547 -15.04 -0.29 15.46
CA CYS A 547 -14.96 1.11 15.88
C CYS A 547 -16.03 1.92 15.14
N THR A 548 -17.31 1.80 15.50
CA THR A 548 -18.35 2.67 14.96
C THR A 548 -18.16 4.09 15.52
N ASN A 549 -17.89 5.07 14.64
CA ASN A 549 -18.08 6.48 14.97
C ASN A 549 -19.59 6.73 15.15
N PRO A 550 -20.08 7.18 16.31
CA PRO A 550 -21.43 7.70 16.41
C PRO A 550 -21.43 9.14 15.88
N GLU A 551 -22.29 9.45 14.90
CA GLU A 551 -22.60 10.82 14.51
C GLU A 551 -23.18 11.58 15.70
N ILE A 552 -22.53 12.71 16.04
CA ILE A 552 -23.01 13.66 17.04
C ILE A 552 -24.15 14.46 16.42
N LYS A 553 -25.37 14.25 16.91
CA LYS A 553 -26.47 15.20 16.72
C LYS A 553 -26.17 16.47 17.53
N GLN A 554 -26.30 17.62 16.86
CA GLN A 554 -26.15 18.96 17.40
C GLN A 554 -27.01 19.18 18.65
N GLU A 555 -26.37 19.57 19.75
CA GLU A 555 -26.93 20.50 20.74
C GLU A 555 -25.92 21.63 20.96
N ASP A 556 -26.44 22.86 21.04
CA ASP A 556 -25.78 24.16 20.88
C ASP A 556 -24.61 24.43 21.87
N PRO A 557 -23.59 25.24 21.49
CA PRO A 557 -22.26 25.24 22.12
C PRO A 557 -22.03 26.39 23.10
N THR A 558 -21.38 26.10 24.24
CA THR A 558 -20.53 27.05 24.97
C THR A 558 -19.36 26.33 25.65
N ASN A 559 -18.28 26.03 24.92
CA ASN A 559 -16.93 25.98 25.49
C ASN A 559 -15.87 26.03 24.38
N VAL A 560 -14.96 27.00 24.47
CA VAL A 560 -13.90 27.26 23.49
C VAL A 560 -12.84 26.16 23.59
N GLY A 561 -12.85 25.24 22.64
CA GLY A 561 -11.86 24.17 22.42
C GLY A 561 -11.72 23.90 20.92
N PRO A 562 -10.59 23.37 20.44
CA PRO A 562 -10.25 23.44 19.02
C PRO A 562 -11.28 22.69 18.18
N GLU A 563 -11.70 23.31 17.08
CA GLU A 563 -12.62 22.77 16.09
C GLU A 563 -12.18 21.35 15.69
N VAL A 564 -12.92 20.35 16.16
CA VAL A 564 -12.92 19.03 15.54
C VAL A 564 -13.59 19.26 14.19
N LYS A 565 -12.79 19.38 13.12
CA LYS A 565 -13.29 19.38 11.75
C LYS A 565 -14.09 18.08 11.58
N GLN A 566 -15.40 18.20 11.69
CA GLN A 566 -16.33 17.11 11.48
C GLN A 566 -16.12 16.67 10.02
N GLN A 567 -15.53 15.50 9.85
CA GLN A 567 -15.21 14.97 8.54
C GLN A 567 -16.54 14.66 7.86
N VAL A 568 -16.98 15.57 6.98
CA VAL A 568 -18.20 15.41 6.22
C VAL A 568 -18.01 14.16 5.37
N THR A 569 -18.72 13.09 5.72
CA THR A 569 -18.73 11.86 4.93
C THR A 569 -19.36 12.22 3.58
N MET A 570 -18.71 11.82 2.49
CA MET A 570 -19.14 12.22 1.14
C MET A 570 -20.45 11.53 0.71
N VAL A 571 -20.76 10.40 1.34
CA VAL A 571 -21.92 9.56 1.07
C VAL A 571 -22.79 9.45 2.33
N SER A 572 -24.07 9.77 2.20
CA SER A 572 -25.06 9.74 3.28
C SER A 572 -25.58 8.33 3.59
N ASP A 573 -25.48 7.39 2.65
CA ASP A 573 -25.97 6.03 2.82
C ASP A 573 -25.07 5.20 3.76
N THR A 574 -25.54 5.03 4.99
CA THR A 574 -24.80 4.31 6.04
C THR A 574 -24.63 2.81 5.78
N GLU A 575 -25.53 2.16 5.03
CA GLU A 575 -25.44 0.73 4.73
C GLU A 575 -24.33 0.49 3.70
N ILE A 576 -24.32 1.30 2.64
CA ILE A 576 -23.28 1.28 1.61
C ILE A 576 -21.91 1.64 2.20
N LEU A 577 -21.84 2.65 3.07
CA LEU A 577 -20.59 3.02 3.73
C LEU A 577 -20.06 1.90 4.64
N LYS A 578 -20.93 1.17 5.34
CA LYS A 578 -20.54 -0.02 6.13
C LYS A 578 -19.97 -1.12 5.25
N VAL A 579 -20.58 -1.40 4.10
CA VAL A 579 -20.04 -2.39 3.14
C VAL A 579 -18.67 -1.96 2.61
N ALA A 580 -18.52 -0.70 2.19
CA ALA A 580 -17.24 -0.17 1.72
C ALA A 580 -16.17 -0.27 2.81
N ARG A 581 -16.53 0.07 4.07
CA ARG A 581 -15.64 -0.04 5.22
C ARG A 581 -15.21 -1.48 5.49
N THR A 582 -16.13 -2.43 5.46
CA THR A 582 -15.83 -3.86 5.67
C THR A 582 -14.86 -4.38 4.61
N HIS A 583 -15.14 -4.11 3.32
CA HIS A 583 -14.23 -4.51 2.24
C HIS A 583 -12.87 -3.82 2.32
N HIS A 584 -12.80 -2.58 2.81
CA HIS A 584 -11.53 -1.90 3.09
C HIS A 584 -10.75 -2.62 4.19
N VAL A 585 -11.36 -2.81 5.36
CA VAL A 585 -10.72 -3.48 6.51
C VAL A 585 -10.25 -4.89 6.12
N GLN A 586 -11.04 -5.63 5.35
CA GLN A 586 -10.69 -6.98 4.88
C GLN A 586 -9.71 -7.00 3.69
N ALA A 587 -9.19 -5.84 3.28
CA ALA A 587 -8.26 -5.68 2.15
C ALA A 587 -8.79 -6.22 0.81
N GLU A 588 -10.10 -6.12 0.58
CA GLU A 588 -10.80 -6.60 -0.62
C GLU A 588 -11.09 -5.50 -1.63
N SER A 589 -11.12 -4.24 -1.15
CA SER A 589 -11.23 -3.07 -2.01
C SER A 589 -9.96 -2.23 -2.03
N TYR A 590 -9.78 -1.47 -3.10
CA TYR A 590 -8.71 -0.49 -3.24
C TYR A 590 -9.31 0.90 -3.42
N LEU A 591 -9.00 1.84 -2.52
CA LEU A 591 -9.41 3.25 -2.51
C LEU A 591 -10.92 3.57 -2.43
N VAL A 592 -11.83 2.61 -2.63
CA VAL A 592 -13.30 2.83 -2.63
C VAL A 592 -13.77 3.50 -1.34
N TYR A 593 -13.40 2.95 -0.18
CA TYR A 593 -13.77 3.52 1.12
C TYR A 593 -13.19 4.92 1.32
N ASN A 594 -11.96 5.19 0.89
CA ASN A 594 -11.33 6.51 1.01
C ASN A 594 -12.10 7.57 0.21
N ILE A 595 -12.50 7.24 -1.03
CA ILE A 595 -13.30 8.13 -1.88
C ILE A 595 -14.62 8.48 -1.19
N MET A 596 -15.31 7.50 -0.59
CA MET A 596 -16.65 7.70 -0.01
C MET A 596 -16.62 8.34 1.38
N SER A 597 -15.58 8.07 2.17
CA SER A 597 -15.48 8.57 3.54
C SER A 597 -14.89 9.98 3.62
N SER A 598 -13.87 10.31 2.82
CA SER A 598 -13.16 11.59 2.91
C SER A 598 -13.08 12.37 1.60
N GLY A 599 -13.41 11.76 0.46
CA GLY A 599 -13.26 12.40 -0.85
C GLY A 599 -11.78 12.67 -1.16
N GLU A 600 -10.86 11.88 -0.61
CA GLU A 600 -9.42 12.07 -0.77
C GLU A 600 -8.73 10.74 -1.09
N ILE A 601 -7.84 10.76 -2.08
CA ILE A 601 -7.03 9.61 -2.46
C ILE A 601 -5.59 10.01 -2.78
N GLU A 602 -4.66 9.08 -2.62
CA GLU A 602 -3.26 9.25 -3.01
C GLU A 602 -2.78 8.15 -3.95
N CYS A 603 -1.73 8.46 -4.71
CA CYS A 603 -1.10 7.49 -5.58
C CYS A 603 0.40 7.76 -5.66
N SER A 604 1.20 6.81 -5.17
CA SER A 604 2.65 6.92 -5.07
C SER A 604 3.34 6.93 -6.46
N ASN A 605 4.63 7.20 -6.46
CA ASN A 605 5.48 7.24 -7.66
C ASN A 605 5.33 6.00 -8.55
N THR A 606 5.50 6.20 -9.86
CA THR A 606 5.70 5.18 -10.89
C THR A 606 7.04 5.44 -11.56
N LEU A 607 7.70 4.42 -12.11
CA LEU A 607 8.93 4.62 -12.90
C LEU A 607 8.59 5.32 -14.22
N GLU A 608 8.49 6.64 -14.15
CA GLU A 608 8.22 7.55 -15.26
C GLU A 608 9.44 8.43 -15.51
N ASP A 609 9.82 8.59 -16.77
CA ASP A 609 10.97 9.38 -17.16
C ASP A 609 10.52 10.83 -17.40
N GLU A 610 10.84 11.74 -16.49
CA GLU A 610 10.43 13.15 -16.59
C GLU A 610 10.91 13.87 -17.86
N LEU A 611 11.91 13.30 -18.55
CA LEU A 611 12.45 13.85 -19.80
C LEU A 611 11.78 13.24 -21.05
N ASP A 612 10.99 12.18 -20.91
CA ASP A 612 10.27 11.56 -22.03
C ASP A 612 8.90 12.20 -22.21
N GLN A 613 8.75 12.99 -23.27
CA GLN A 613 7.49 13.65 -23.62
C GLN A 613 6.55 12.76 -24.43
N ALA A 614 6.96 11.55 -24.82
CA ALA A 614 6.14 10.67 -25.65
C ALA A 614 5.06 9.93 -24.86
N LEU A 615 5.22 9.78 -23.53
CA LEU A 615 4.26 9.09 -22.68
C LEU A 615 3.73 10.08 -21.62
N PRO A 616 2.42 10.40 -21.62
CA PRO A 616 1.83 11.17 -20.53
C PRO A 616 1.96 10.40 -19.21
N SER A 617 1.96 11.11 -18.08
CA SER A 617 2.00 10.44 -16.78
C SER A 617 0.74 9.58 -16.55
N GLN A 618 0.92 8.44 -15.87
CA GLN A 618 -0.12 7.55 -15.37
C GLN A 618 -1.23 8.31 -14.64
N ALA A 619 -0.89 9.40 -13.94
CA ALA A 619 -1.85 10.21 -13.20
C ALA A 619 -2.94 10.76 -14.13
N PHE A 620 -2.54 11.22 -15.32
CA PHE A 620 -3.43 11.77 -16.33
C PHE A 620 -4.04 10.67 -17.22
N ILE A 621 -3.26 9.66 -17.61
CA ILE A 621 -3.75 8.54 -18.44
C ILE A 621 -4.95 7.87 -17.78
N TYR A 622 -4.90 7.60 -16.47
CA TYR A 622 -5.98 6.91 -15.75
C TYR A 622 -6.99 7.84 -15.07
N ARG A 623 -6.81 9.17 -15.14
CA ARG A 623 -7.76 10.14 -14.53
C ARG A 623 -9.18 9.99 -15.05
N PRO A 624 -9.45 9.85 -16.37
CA PRO A 624 -10.82 9.68 -16.87
C PRO A 624 -11.55 8.48 -16.26
N ILE A 625 -10.85 7.37 -16.01
CA ILE A 625 -11.43 6.20 -15.33
C ILE A 625 -11.81 6.57 -13.89
N ARG A 626 -10.90 7.19 -13.14
CA ARG A 626 -11.15 7.58 -11.75
C ARG A 626 -12.32 8.56 -11.64
N GLN A 627 -12.41 9.54 -12.54
CA GLN A 627 -13.52 10.48 -12.59
C GLN A 627 -14.88 9.79 -12.76
N ARG A 628 -14.93 8.74 -13.57
CA ARG A 628 -16.14 7.93 -13.77
C ARG A 628 -16.47 7.07 -12.55
N VAL A 629 -15.45 6.53 -11.88
CA VAL A 629 -15.62 5.87 -10.58
C VAL A 629 -16.15 6.85 -9.53
N TYR A 630 -15.70 8.11 -9.51
CA TYR A 630 -16.25 9.11 -8.60
C TYR A 630 -17.72 9.41 -8.89
N SER A 631 -18.11 9.45 -10.18
CA SER A 631 -19.53 9.58 -10.55
C SER A 631 -20.34 8.44 -9.95
N LEU A 632 -19.87 7.19 -10.10
CA LEU A 632 -20.54 6.02 -9.57
C LEU A 632 -20.66 6.03 -8.04
N LEU A 633 -19.58 6.41 -7.34
CA LEU A 633 -19.49 6.29 -5.89
C LEU A 633 -20.14 7.43 -5.11
N LEU A 634 -20.20 8.64 -5.70
CA LEU A 634 -20.68 9.87 -5.05
C LEU A 634 -22.05 10.33 -5.58
N GLU A 635 -22.78 9.42 -6.24
CA GLU A 635 -24.04 9.66 -6.94
C GLU A 635 -25.19 10.02 -5.98
N ASP A 636 -25.22 11.29 -5.54
CA ASP A 636 -26.36 11.98 -4.89
C ASP A 636 -26.32 13.53 -5.07
N CYS A 637 -25.42 14.07 -5.91
CA CYS A 637 -25.45 15.50 -6.27
C CYS A 637 -26.40 15.74 -7.46
N GLN A 638 -27.68 15.39 -7.30
CA GLN A 638 -28.73 15.78 -8.26
C GLN A 638 -29.34 17.16 -7.94
N ASP A 639 -29.06 17.72 -6.77
CA ASP A 639 -29.39 19.12 -6.53
C ASP A 639 -28.47 20.02 -7.36
N VAL A 640 -29.07 20.72 -8.32
CA VAL A 640 -28.41 21.67 -9.23
C VAL A 640 -27.74 22.83 -8.47
N THR A 641 -28.02 22.97 -7.18
CA THR A 641 -27.41 23.93 -6.26
C THR A 641 -26.29 23.33 -5.40
N SER A 642 -26.14 22.00 -5.37
CA SER A 642 -25.04 21.30 -4.69
C SER A 642 -23.84 21.27 -5.62
N THR A 643 -22.77 21.98 -5.25
CA THR A 643 -21.48 21.89 -5.92
C THR A 643 -20.99 20.44 -5.88
N CYS A 644 -21.13 19.72 -6.99
CA CYS A 644 -20.61 18.36 -7.16
C CYS A 644 -19.18 18.28 -6.61
N LEU A 645 -19.04 17.52 -5.52
CA LEU A 645 -17.86 17.58 -4.67
C LEU A 645 -16.66 17.01 -5.44
N ALA A 646 -15.63 17.84 -5.62
CA ALA A 646 -14.39 17.40 -6.23
C ALA A 646 -13.63 16.48 -5.26
N VAL A 647 -13.09 15.38 -5.79
CA VAL A 647 -12.19 14.48 -5.06
C VAL A 647 -10.78 15.08 -5.05
N LYS A 648 -10.14 15.08 -3.89
CA LYS A 648 -8.76 15.53 -3.70
C LYS A 648 -7.79 14.41 -4.10
N GLU A 649 -7.04 14.61 -5.17
CA GLU A 649 -6.04 13.66 -5.65
C GLU A 649 -4.60 14.11 -5.29
N TRP A 650 -3.94 13.36 -4.40
CA TRP A 650 -2.51 13.48 -4.11
C TRP A 650 -1.70 12.50 -4.97
N PHE A 651 -1.65 12.76 -6.28
CA PHE A 651 -1.00 11.88 -7.25
C PHE A 651 0.41 12.35 -7.55
N VAL A 652 1.37 11.44 -7.40
CA VAL A 652 2.75 11.73 -7.80
C VAL A 652 2.88 11.56 -9.32
N TYR A 653 3.35 12.61 -9.99
CA TYR A 653 3.72 12.61 -11.40
C TYR A 653 4.87 13.60 -11.64
N PRO A 654 5.65 13.45 -12.74
CA PRO A 654 6.70 14.40 -13.10
C PRO A 654 6.21 15.84 -13.11
N GLY A 655 6.90 16.72 -12.38
CA GLY A 655 6.55 18.14 -12.26
C GLY A 655 5.53 18.51 -11.19
N ASN A 656 4.85 17.56 -10.55
CA ASN A 656 3.92 17.88 -9.44
C ASN A 656 4.69 18.24 -8.15
N PRO A 657 4.57 19.47 -7.63
CA PRO A 657 5.21 19.83 -6.36
C PRO A 657 4.45 19.31 -5.14
N LEU A 658 3.24 18.75 -5.29
CA LEU A 658 2.38 18.24 -4.23
C LEU A 658 2.16 19.26 -3.09
N ARG A 659 1.99 20.54 -3.44
CA ARG A 659 1.65 21.59 -2.45
C ARG A 659 0.16 21.59 -2.09
N HIS A 660 -0.67 21.26 -3.08
CA HIS A 660 -2.11 21.10 -2.95
C HIS A 660 -2.53 19.85 -3.73
N PRO A 661 -3.63 19.18 -3.34
CA PRO A 661 -4.17 18.09 -4.15
C PRO A 661 -4.76 18.64 -5.45
N ASP A 662 -4.73 17.83 -6.50
CA ASP A 662 -5.53 18.12 -7.70
C ASP A 662 -7.02 17.94 -7.35
N LEU A 663 -7.85 18.95 -7.58
CA LEU A 663 -9.29 18.85 -7.35
C LEU A 663 -9.96 18.29 -8.60
N VAL A 664 -10.38 17.02 -8.53
CA VAL A 664 -10.88 16.28 -9.68
C VAL A 664 -12.38 16.03 -9.55
N ARG A 665 -13.15 16.58 -10.49
CA ARG A 665 -14.61 16.43 -10.53
C ARG A 665 -15.02 15.10 -11.15
N PRO A 666 -16.11 14.48 -10.68
CA PRO A 666 -16.75 13.35 -11.34
C PRO A 666 -17.02 13.60 -12.83
N LEU A 667 -16.83 12.57 -13.64
CA LEU A 667 -17.16 12.56 -15.07
C LEU A 667 -18.32 11.60 -15.29
N GLN A 668 -19.41 12.12 -15.85
CA GLN A 668 -20.63 11.35 -16.09
C GLN A 668 -20.37 10.19 -17.07
N MET A 669 -21.05 9.08 -16.83
CA MET A 669 -20.97 7.87 -17.64
C MET A 669 -22.26 7.67 -18.43
N THR A 670 -22.16 7.11 -19.63
CA THR A 670 -23.34 6.65 -20.37
C THR A 670 -23.41 5.13 -20.28
N ILE A 671 -24.37 4.63 -19.49
CA ILE A 671 -24.61 3.19 -19.32
C ILE A 671 -25.97 2.85 -19.96
N PRO A 672 -26.06 1.82 -20.83
CA PRO A 672 -27.35 1.34 -21.31
C PRO A 672 -28.31 1.02 -20.16
N GLY A 673 -29.47 1.66 -20.13
CA GLY A 673 -30.45 1.52 -19.04
C GLY A 673 -30.12 2.31 -17.76
N GLY A 674 -29.28 3.35 -17.85
CA GLY A 674 -28.95 4.24 -16.74
C GLY A 674 -27.91 3.67 -15.77
N THR A 675 -27.32 4.54 -14.95
CA THR A 675 -26.36 4.11 -13.91
C THR A 675 -27.11 3.38 -12.79
N PRO A 676 -26.78 2.11 -12.50
CA PRO A 676 -27.37 1.40 -11.38
C PRO A 676 -26.88 1.98 -10.04
N SER A 677 -27.75 2.02 -9.04
CA SER A 677 -27.35 2.46 -7.70
C SER A 677 -26.36 1.49 -7.05
N LEU A 678 -25.57 1.98 -6.09
CA LEU A 678 -24.63 1.13 -5.34
C LEU A 678 -25.34 -0.02 -4.60
N LYS A 679 -26.58 0.17 -4.15
CA LYS A 679 -27.38 -0.92 -3.55
C LYS A 679 -27.61 -2.06 -4.53
N ILE A 680 -27.97 -1.74 -5.77
CA ILE A 680 -28.14 -2.75 -6.82
C ILE A 680 -26.81 -3.43 -7.10
N LEU A 681 -25.73 -2.66 -7.27
CA LEU A 681 -24.43 -3.21 -7.61
C LEU A 681 -23.81 -4.08 -6.51
N TRP A 682 -23.98 -3.73 -5.23
CA TRP A 682 -23.23 -4.37 -4.13
C TRP A 682 -24.07 -5.33 -3.29
N LEU A 683 -25.37 -5.06 -3.12
CA LEU A 683 -26.22 -5.83 -2.20
C LEU A 683 -27.07 -6.86 -2.92
N ASN A 684 -27.40 -6.66 -4.20
CA ASN A 684 -28.17 -7.63 -4.96
C ASN A 684 -27.29 -8.81 -5.41
N GLN A 685 -27.75 -10.03 -5.13
CA GLN A 685 -27.08 -11.30 -5.44
C GLN A 685 -27.66 -12.04 -6.65
N GLU A 686 -28.69 -11.49 -7.31
CA GLU A 686 -29.30 -12.09 -8.48
C GLU A 686 -28.28 -12.20 -9.64
N PRO A 687 -28.21 -13.35 -10.34
CA PRO A 687 -27.24 -13.56 -11.42
C PRO A 687 -27.30 -12.53 -12.54
N GLU A 688 -28.49 -11.99 -12.83
CA GLU A 688 -28.72 -10.98 -13.87
C GLU A 688 -27.96 -9.68 -13.61
N ILE A 689 -27.69 -9.36 -12.34
CA ILE A 689 -26.94 -8.16 -11.93
C ILE A 689 -25.49 -8.24 -12.37
N GLN A 690 -24.92 -9.42 -12.59
CA GLN A 690 -23.54 -9.56 -13.09
C GLN A 690 -23.35 -8.89 -14.45
N VAL A 691 -24.38 -8.93 -15.30
CA VAL A 691 -24.36 -8.21 -16.59
C VAL A 691 -24.29 -6.71 -16.37
N ARG A 692 -25.07 -6.17 -15.42
CA ARG A 692 -25.09 -4.74 -15.06
C ARG A 692 -23.76 -4.31 -14.44
N ARG A 693 -23.16 -5.14 -13.59
CA ARG A 693 -21.83 -4.91 -13.01
C ARG A 693 -20.76 -4.81 -14.10
N LEU A 694 -20.78 -5.74 -15.06
CA LEU A 694 -19.86 -5.72 -16.20
C LEU A 694 -20.07 -4.50 -17.11
N ASP A 695 -21.32 -4.15 -17.43
CA ASP A 695 -21.63 -2.96 -18.23
C ASP A 695 -21.14 -1.67 -17.56
N THR A 696 -21.28 -1.58 -16.25
CA THR A 696 -20.79 -0.46 -15.44
C THR A 696 -19.26 -0.40 -15.45
N LEU A 697 -18.58 -1.54 -15.31
CA LEU A 697 -17.11 -1.62 -15.41
C LEU A 697 -16.63 -1.12 -16.78
N LEU A 698 -17.23 -1.61 -17.87
CA LEU A 698 -16.84 -1.19 -19.21
C LEU A 698 -17.12 0.30 -19.46
N ALA A 699 -18.18 0.86 -18.86
CA ALA A 699 -18.47 2.29 -18.93
C ALA A 699 -17.43 3.14 -18.18
N CYS A 700 -16.88 2.67 -17.05
CA CYS A 700 -15.77 3.34 -16.37
C CYS A 700 -14.52 3.48 -17.28
N PHE A 701 -14.24 2.47 -18.11
CA PHE A 701 -13.19 2.53 -19.13
C PHE A 701 -13.60 3.27 -20.42
N ASN A 702 -14.87 3.68 -20.55
CA ASN A 702 -15.45 4.21 -21.78
C ASN A 702 -15.35 3.23 -22.95
N LEU A 703 -15.57 1.94 -22.69
CA LEU A 703 -15.44 0.84 -23.64
C LEU A 703 -16.74 0.03 -23.82
N SER A 704 -17.90 0.61 -23.47
CA SER A 704 -19.21 -0.05 -23.67
C SER A 704 -19.45 -0.43 -25.13
N SER A 705 -18.90 0.32 -26.10
CA SER A 705 -18.93 0.03 -27.55
C SER A 705 -18.18 -1.25 -27.95
N SER A 706 -17.29 -1.75 -27.08
CA SER A 706 -16.38 -2.87 -27.32
C SER A 706 -16.74 -4.11 -26.50
N ARG A 707 -17.95 -4.14 -25.92
CA ARG A 707 -18.45 -5.24 -25.08
C ARG A 707 -18.41 -6.59 -25.78
N GLU A 708 -18.90 -6.66 -27.01
CA GLU A 708 -18.94 -7.92 -27.79
C GLU A 708 -17.53 -8.45 -28.07
N GLU A 709 -16.59 -7.58 -28.44
CA GLU A 709 -15.21 -7.95 -28.68
C GLU A 709 -14.53 -8.48 -27.41
N LEU A 710 -14.76 -7.83 -26.27
CA LEU A 710 -14.20 -8.24 -24.98
C LEU A 710 -14.83 -9.54 -24.47
N GLN A 711 -16.13 -9.76 -24.69
CA GLN A 711 -16.82 -10.98 -24.27
C GLN A 711 -16.35 -12.23 -25.04
N ALA A 712 -15.80 -12.05 -26.25
CA ALA A 712 -15.21 -13.12 -27.03
C ALA A 712 -13.80 -13.54 -26.54
N VAL A 713 -13.20 -12.82 -25.59
CA VAL A 713 -11.88 -13.11 -25.05
C VAL A 713 -11.98 -14.03 -23.84
N GLU A 714 -11.25 -15.15 -23.87
CA GLU A 714 -11.15 -16.08 -22.74
C GLU A 714 -10.40 -15.46 -21.54
N SER A 715 -10.80 -15.84 -20.32
CA SER A 715 -10.02 -15.56 -19.11
C SER A 715 -8.64 -16.24 -19.21
N PRO A 716 -7.56 -15.62 -18.67
CA PRO A 716 -7.53 -14.34 -17.95
C PRO A 716 -7.28 -13.11 -18.86
N PHE A 717 -7.34 -13.25 -20.19
CA PHE A 717 -6.90 -12.19 -21.10
C PHE A 717 -7.92 -11.06 -21.32
N GLN A 718 -9.17 -11.25 -20.89
CA GLN A 718 -10.23 -10.26 -21.06
C GLN A 718 -9.90 -8.93 -20.37
N ALA A 719 -9.50 -8.98 -19.10
CA ALA A 719 -9.10 -7.82 -18.33
C ALA A 719 -7.87 -7.10 -18.91
N LEU A 720 -6.87 -7.87 -19.34
CA LEU A 720 -5.70 -7.34 -20.04
C LEU A 720 -6.11 -6.62 -21.33
N CYS A 721 -6.99 -7.23 -22.14
CA CYS A 721 -7.47 -6.60 -23.38
C CYS A 721 -8.25 -5.32 -23.10
N CYS A 722 -9.10 -5.28 -22.07
CA CYS A 722 -9.81 -4.06 -21.67
C CYS A 722 -8.84 -2.93 -21.36
N LEU A 723 -7.81 -3.22 -20.56
CA LEU A 723 -6.78 -2.23 -20.22
C LEU A 723 -5.95 -1.80 -21.44
N LEU A 724 -5.57 -2.75 -22.31
CA LEU A 724 -4.82 -2.43 -23.54
C LEU A 724 -5.65 -1.58 -24.51
N ILE A 725 -6.94 -1.87 -24.72
CA ILE A 725 -7.82 -1.04 -25.55
C ILE A 725 -7.85 0.38 -24.99
N TYR A 726 -8.08 0.54 -23.68
CA TYR A 726 -8.07 1.84 -23.04
C TYR A 726 -6.75 2.59 -23.28
N LEU A 727 -5.62 1.95 -22.98
CA LEU A 727 -4.30 2.56 -23.14
C LEU A 727 -4.03 3.01 -24.57
N PHE A 728 -4.34 2.17 -25.56
CA PHE A 728 -4.09 2.49 -26.96
C PHE A 728 -5.01 3.58 -27.51
N VAL A 729 -6.22 3.72 -26.96
CA VAL A 729 -7.13 4.85 -27.25
C VAL A 729 -6.62 6.14 -26.62
N GLN A 730 -6.13 6.11 -25.39
CA GLN A 730 -5.67 7.31 -24.67
C GLN A 730 -4.28 7.80 -25.10
N VAL A 731 -3.39 6.89 -25.52
CA VAL A 731 -1.98 7.21 -25.83
C VAL A 731 -1.70 6.97 -27.32
N ASP A 732 -1.57 8.07 -28.05
CA ASP A 732 -1.38 8.09 -29.51
C ASP A 732 0.03 7.62 -29.94
N THR A 733 1.02 7.75 -29.06
CA THR A 733 2.39 7.28 -29.33
C THR A 733 2.58 5.77 -29.17
N LEU A 734 1.58 5.02 -28.67
CA LEU A 734 1.65 3.56 -28.60
C LEU A 734 1.53 2.97 -30.01
N CYS A 735 2.44 2.05 -30.33
CA CYS A 735 2.57 1.47 -31.66
C CYS A 735 2.26 -0.04 -31.68
N LEU A 736 2.20 -0.59 -32.90
CA LEU A 736 1.85 -1.99 -33.09
C LEU A 736 2.84 -2.96 -32.40
N GLU A 737 4.11 -2.58 -32.37
CA GLU A 737 5.18 -3.32 -31.70
C GLU A 737 4.98 -3.34 -30.17
N ASP A 738 4.55 -2.22 -29.57
CA ASP A 738 4.19 -2.15 -28.15
C ASP A 738 3.04 -3.15 -27.85
N LEU A 739 2.03 -3.22 -28.72
CA LEU A 739 0.90 -4.15 -28.58
C LEU A 739 1.35 -5.61 -28.68
N HIS A 740 2.23 -5.92 -29.63
CA HIS A 740 2.76 -7.26 -29.82
C HIS A 740 3.53 -7.73 -28.58
N ALA A 741 4.34 -6.85 -27.98
CA ALA A 741 5.07 -7.15 -26.76
C ALA A 741 4.14 -7.51 -25.59
N PHE A 742 3.09 -6.71 -25.34
CA PHE A 742 2.12 -6.97 -24.26
C PHE A 742 1.34 -8.28 -24.44
N ILE A 743 0.90 -8.59 -25.66
CA ILE A 743 0.16 -9.84 -25.93
C ILE A 743 1.11 -11.03 -25.87
N ALA A 744 2.29 -10.94 -26.51
CA ALA A 744 3.24 -12.04 -26.58
C ALA A 744 3.74 -12.45 -25.19
N GLN A 745 4.03 -11.50 -24.31
CA GLN A 745 4.47 -11.82 -22.95
C GLN A 745 3.37 -12.51 -22.14
N ALA A 746 2.11 -12.04 -22.23
CA ALA A 746 1.00 -12.62 -21.48
C ALA A 746 0.73 -14.07 -21.90
N LEU A 747 0.79 -14.35 -23.21
CA LEU A 747 0.62 -15.69 -23.75
C LEU A 747 1.79 -16.62 -23.41
N CYS A 748 3.03 -16.11 -23.44
CA CYS A 748 4.21 -16.89 -23.08
C CYS A 748 4.23 -17.23 -21.59
N LEU A 749 3.81 -16.29 -20.73
CA LEU A 749 3.83 -16.42 -19.27
C LEU A 749 3.10 -17.68 -18.79
N GLN A 750 1.96 -18.01 -19.39
CA GLN A 750 1.17 -19.19 -19.02
C GLN A 750 1.96 -20.50 -19.07
N GLY A 751 2.98 -20.61 -19.92
CA GLY A 751 3.82 -21.81 -20.02
C GLY A 751 5.23 -21.67 -19.45
N LYS A 752 5.51 -20.65 -18.63
CA LYS A 752 6.84 -20.45 -18.01
C LYS A 752 6.83 -20.83 -16.53
N SER A 753 7.78 -21.66 -16.09
CA SER A 753 8.03 -21.87 -14.67
C SER A 753 8.69 -20.62 -14.04
N THR A 754 8.63 -20.49 -12.72
CA THR A 754 9.36 -19.43 -11.99
C THR A 754 10.86 -19.50 -12.28
N SER A 755 11.47 -20.70 -12.28
CA SER A 755 12.90 -20.87 -12.59
C SER A 755 13.27 -20.40 -14.00
N GLN A 756 12.41 -20.65 -15.00
CA GLN A 756 12.63 -20.15 -16.34
C GLN A 756 12.60 -18.62 -16.40
N LEU A 757 11.70 -17.97 -15.65
CA LEU A 757 11.60 -16.51 -15.59
C LEU A 757 12.79 -15.88 -14.85
N VAL A 758 13.24 -16.48 -13.74
CA VAL A 758 14.44 -16.07 -13.00
C VAL A 758 15.67 -16.06 -13.90
N ASN A 759 15.81 -17.05 -14.78
CA ASN A 759 16.94 -17.17 -15.69
C ASN A 759 16.84 -16.28 -16.95
N LEU A 760 15.71 -15.59 -17.18
CA LEU A 760 15.62 -14.63 -18.28
C LEU A 760 16.56 -13.45 -18.03
N GLN A 761 17.30 -13.07 -19.08
CA GLN A 761 18.14 -11.88 -19.11
C GLN A 761 17.86 -11.13 -20.42
N PRO A 762 17.23 -9.94 -20.35
CA PRO A 762 17.09 -9.08 -21.53
C PRO A 762 18.45 -8.60 -22.04
N ASP A 763 18.61 -8.46 -23.36
CA ASP A 763 19.87 -8.02 -24.00
C ASP A 763 20.41 -6.69 -23.42
N TYR A 764 19.50 -5.76 -23.13
CA TYR A 764 19.79 -4.48 -22.49
C TYR A 764 18.52 -3.86 -21.89
N ILE A 765 18.66 -2.90 -20.99
CA ILE A 765 17.53 -2.17 -20.40
C ILE A 765 17.15 -0.97 -21.26
N ASN A 766 15.94 -1.01 -21.84
CA ASN A 766 15.35 0.06 -22.62
C ASN A 766 14.45 0.93 -21.72
N PRO A 767 14.66 2.26 -21.65
CA PRO A 767 13.90 3.13 -20.76
C PRO A 767 12.40 3.21 -21.13
N ARG A 768 12.03 3.10 -22.41
CA ARG A 768 10.62 3.06 -22.82
C ARG A 768 9.95 1.77 -22.36
N ALA A 769 10.62 0.63 -22.48
CA ALA A 769 10.09 -0.65 -21.98
C ALA A 769 9.84 -0.60 -20.46
N VAL A 770 10.76 0.00 -19.68
CA VAL A 770 10.60 0.22 -18.23
C VAL A 770 9.33 1.03 -17.93
N GLN A 771 9.13 2.15 -18.64
CA GLN A 771 7.94 2.99 -18.48
C GLN A 771 6.66 2.25 -18.85
N LEU A 772 6.65 1.54 -19.98
CA LEU A 772 5.47 0.79 -20.46
C LEU A 772 5.08 -0.35 -19.51
N GLY A 773 6.05 -1.12 -19.01
CA GLY A 773 5.80 -2.16 -18.02
C GLY A 773 5.21 -1.59 -16.73
N SER A 774 5.80 -0.50 -16.24
CA SER A 774 5.32 0.19 -15.03
C SER A 774 3.93 0.81 -15.21
N LEU A 775 3.64 1.37 -16.39
CA LEU A 775 2.35 1.93 -16.76
C LEU A 775 1.26 0.86 -16.79
N LEU A 776 1.53 -0.31 -17.41
CA LEU A 776 0.57 -1.42 -17.44
C LEU A 776 0.22 -1.90 -16.03
N VAL A 777 1.24 -2.11 -15.19
CA VAL A 777 1.05 -2.55 -13.80
C VAL A 777 0.22 -1.54 -13.00
N ARG A 778 0.45 -0.24 -13.20
CA ARG A 778 -0.40 0.81 -12.62
C ARG A 778 -1.84 0.75 -13.15
N GLY A 779 -2.02 0.39 -14.42
CA GLY A 779 -3.33 0.12 -15.00
C GLY A 779 -4.04 -1.06 -14.34
N LEU A 780 -3.33 -2.14 -14.03
CA LEU A 780 -3.87 -3.27 -13.28
C LEU A 780 -4.35 -2.85 -11.88
N THR A 781 -3.64 -1.95 -11.18
CA THR A 781 -4.15 -1.40 -9.90
C THR A 781 -5.39 -0.52 -10.07
N THR A 782 -5.49 0.20 -11.19
CA THR A 782 -6.70 0.98 -11.52
C THR A 782 -7.86 0.05 -11.79
N LEU A 783 -7.61 -1.09 -12.44
CA LEU A 783 -8.63 -2.10 -12.67
C LEU A 783 -9.14 -2.72 -11.35
N VAL A 784 -8.27 -2.94 -10.35
CA VAL A 784 -8.69 -3.35 -8.99
C VAL A 784 -9.71 -2.35 -8.43
N LEU A 785 -9.41 -1.04 -8.48
CA LEU A 785 -10.34 0.01 -8.02
C LEU A 785 -11.69 -0.08 -8.74
N VAL A 786 -11.69 -0.16 -10.07
CA VAL A 786 -12.93 -0.21 -10.86
C VAL A 786 -13.72 -1.48 -10.56
N ASN A 787 -13.05 -2.64 -10.48
CA ASN A 787 -13.71 -3.91 -10.19
C ASN A 787 -14.41 -3.87 -8.83
N SER A 788 -13.74 -3.33 -7.79
CA SER A 788 -14.35 -3.14 -6.48
C SER A 788 -15.53 -2.16 -6.51
N ALA A 789 -15.40 -1.02 -7.19
CA ALA A 789 -16.48 -0.03 -7.28
C ALA A 789 -17.73 -0.57 -8.00
N CYS A 790 -17.53 -1.45 -8.99
CA CYS A 790 -18.61 -2.03 -9.80
C CYS A 790 -19.23 -3.31 -9.21
N GLY A 791 -18.88 -3.72 -7.98
CA GLY A 791 -19.42 -4.92 -7.36
C GLY A 791 -18.80 -6.25 -7.82
N PHE A 792 -17.52 -6.23 -8.20
CA PHE A 792 -16.69 -7.40 -8.54
C PHE A 792 -17.19 -8.27 -9.73
N PRO A 793 -17.44 -7.69 -10.93
CA PRO A 793 -17.83 -8.46 -12.11
C PRO A 793 -16.76 -9.43 -12.63
N TRP A 794 -15.48 -9.16 -12.37
CA TRP A 794 -14.37 -10.04 -12.74
C TRP A 794 -13.74 -10.70 -11.51
N LYS A 795 -13.28 -11.95 -11.70
CA LYS A 795 -12.52 -12.66 -10.67
C LYS A 795 -11.19 -11.96 -10.50
N THR A 796 -10.79 -11.72 -9.25
CA THR A 796 -9.51 -11.06 -8.94
C THR A 796 -8.33 -11.72 -9.67
N SER A 797 -8.30 -13.05 -9.74
CA SER A 797 -7.26 -13.82 -10.44
C SER A 797 -7.07 -13.45 -11.92
N ASP A 798 -8.10 -12.93 -12.59
CA ASP A 798 -8.07 -12.62 -14.02
C ASP A 798 -7.16 -11.43 -14.36
N PHE A 799 -6.78 -10.62 -13.38
CA PHE A 799 -5.96 -9.43 -13.59
C PHE A 799 -4.84 -9.26 -12.58
N MET A 800 -4.53 -10.31 -11.81
CA MET A 800 -3.35 -10.30 -10.96
C MET A 800 -2.08 -10.38 -11.81
N PRO A 801 -1.06 -9.54 -11.55
CA PRO A 801 0.16 -9.52 -12.35
C PRO A 801 0.83 -10.88 -12.50
N TRP A 802 0.90 -11.72 -11.46
CA TRP A 802 1.51 -13.06 -11.55
C TRP A 802 0.83 -14.02 -12.55
N ASN A 803 -0.37 -13.68 -13.01
CA ASN A 803 -1.09 -14.42 -14.06
C ASN A 803 -0.96 -13.79 -15.45
N VAL A 804 -0.83 -12.45 -15.55
CA VAL A 804 -0.94 -11.74 -16.83
C VAL A 804 0.28 -10.93 -17.23
N PHE A 805 1.25 -10.71 -16.34
CA PHE A 805 2.42 -9.88 -16.58
C PHE A 805 3.68 -10.33 -15.82
N ASP A 806 4.80 -10.44 -16.54
CA ASP A 806 6.13 -10.62 -15.93
C ASP A 806 7.13 -9.67 -16.58
N GLY A 807 7.85 -8.91 -15.76
CA GLY A 807 8.62 -7.77 -16.23
C GLY A 807 9.76 -8.12 -17.18
N LYS A 808 10.58 -9.12 -16.84
CA LYS A 808 11.69 -9.53 -17.73
C LYS A 808 11.18 -10.17 -19.01
N LEU A 809 10.12 -10.97 -18.91
CA LEU A 809 9.50 -11.56 -20.09
C LEU A 809 8.95 -10.47 -21.02
N PHE A 810 8.17 -9.51 -20.49
CA PHE A 810 7.70 -8.37 -21.26
C PHE A 810 8.85 -7.61 -21.92
N HIS A 811 9.89 -7.29 -21.16
CA HIS A 811 11.01 -6.52 -21.66
C HIS A 811 11.75 -7.25 -22.80
N GLN A 812 11.94 -8.56 -22.69
CA GLN A 812 12.50 -9.37 -23.77
C GLN A 812 11.61 -9.35 -25.02
N LYS A 813 10.29 -9.54 -24.87
CA LYS A 813 9.36 -9.50 -26.01
C LYS A 813 9.27 -8.11 -26.65
N TYR A 814 9.37 -7.06 -25.84
CA TYR A 814 9.46 -5.67 -26.31
C TYR A 814 10.69 -5.48 -27.21
N LEU A 815 11.88 -5.88 -26.76
CA LEU A 815 13.10 -5.76 -27.55
C LEU A 815 13.03 -6.55 -28.86
N GLN A 816 12.47 -7.77 -28.83
CA GLN A 816 12.29 -8.58 -30.03
C GLN A 816 11.31 -7.92 -31.01
N SER A 817 10.19 -7.39 -30.51
CA SER A 817 9.19 -6.73 -31.35
C SER A 817 9.72 -5.42 -31.94
N GLU A 818 10.46 -4.63 -31.16
CA GLU A 818 11.13 -3.40 -31.62
C GLU A 818 12.16 -3.68 -32.71
N LYS A 819 12.87 -4.83 -32.64
CA LYS A 819 13.79 -5.31 -33.67
C LYS A 819 13.07 -5.89 -34.91
N GLY A 820 11.75 -5.94 -34.94
CA GLY A 820 10.96 -6.44 -36.07
C GLY A 820 10.91 -7.97 -36.18
N TYR A 821 11.08 -8.70 -35.08
CA TYR A 821 10.99 -10.15 -35.09
C TYR A 821 9.58 -10.61 -35.49
N ALA A 822 9.49 -11.73 -36.20
CA ALA A 822 8.22 -12.35 -36.57
C ALA A 822 7.45 -12.81 -35.31
N VAL A 823 6.12 -12.80 -35.38
CA VAL A 823 5.22 -13.14 -34.26
C VAL A 823 5.48 -14.57 -33.77
N GLU A 824 5.78 -15.48 -34.67
CA GLU A 824 6.13 -16.87 -34.37
C GLU A 824 7.34 -16.94 -33.43
N VAL A 825 8.33 -16.05 -33.61
CA VAL A 825 9.52 -15.98 -32.76
C VAL A 825 9.16 -15.36 -31.40
N LEU A 826 8.34 -14.30 -31.38
CA LEU A 826 7.85 -13.70 -30.13
C LEU A 826 7.14 -14.74 -29.26
N LEU A 827 6.41 -15.66 -29.88
CA LEU A 827 5.64 -16.73 -29.24
C LEU A 827 6.41 -18.03 -29.02
N GLU A 828 7.74 -18.00 -29.17
CA GLU A 828 8.63 -19.15 -28.91
C GLU A 828 8.31 -20.36 -29.79
N GLN A 829 7.92 -20.09 -31.05
CA GLN A 829 7.53 -21.08 -32.06
C GLN A 829 6.32 -21.94 -31.66
N ASN A 830 5.55 -21.53 -30.65
CA ASN A 830 4.38 -22.27 -30.19
C ASN A 830 3.14 -21.95 -31.04
N ARG A 831 2.77 -22.87 -31.93
CA ARG A 831 1.62 -22.72 -32.85
C ARG A 831 0.29 -22.48 -32.14
N SER A 832 0.05 -23.09 -30.97
CA SER A 832 -1.21 -22.91 -30.23
C SER A 832 -1.41 -21.47 -29.76
N ARG A 833 -0.30 -20.79 -29.41
CA ARG A 833 -0.31 -19.38 -28.98
C ARG A 833 -0.51 -18.43 -30.16
N LEU A 834 -0.12 -18.81 -31.37
CA LEU A 834 -0.21 -17.97 -32.55
C LEU A 834 -1.65 -17.59 -32.89
N THR A 835 -2.56 -18.57 -32.89
CA THR A 835 -4.00 -18.31 -33.10
C THR A 835 -4.56 -17.39 -32.02
N LYS A 836 -4.23 -17.65 -30.74
CA LYS A 836 -4.64 -16.80 -29.62
C LYS A 836 -4.11 -15.37 -29.78
N PHE A 837 -2.85 -15.21 -30.15
CA PHE A 837 -2.23 -13.90 -30.39
C PHE A 837 -2.98 -13.11 -31.47
N HIS A 838 -3.28 -13.74 -32.61
CA HIS A 838 -4.03 -13.07 -33.68
C HIS A 838 -5.43 -12.66 -33.23
N ASN A 839 -6.12 -13.50 -32.45
CA ASN A 839 -7.44 -13.18 -31.90
C ASN A 839 -7.38 -11.99 -30.94
N LEU A 840 -6.48 -12.00 -29.95
CA LEU A 840 -6.33 -10.91 -28.99
C LEU A 840 -5.93 -9.60 -29.68
N LYS A 841 -4.99 -9.66 -30.63
CA LYS A 841 -4.60 -8.50 -31.44
C LYS A 841 -5.78 -7.95 -32.24
N ALA A 842 -6.57 -8.82 -32.87
CA ALA A 842 -7.73 -8.42 -33.65
C ALA A 842 -8.79 -7.74 -32.78
N VAL A 843 -9.05 -8.27 -31.57
CA VAL A 843 -9.95 -7.65 -30.59
C VAL A 843 -9.50 -6.24 -30.23
N VAL A 844 -8.24 -6.06 -29.83
CA VAL A 844 -7.71 -4.74 -29.44
C VAL A 844 -7.75 -3.76 -30.62
N CYS A 845 -7.26 -4.18 -31.79
CA CYS A 845 -7.26 -3.31 -32.97
C CYS A 845 -8.68 -2.93 -33.42
N LYS A 846 -9.64 -3.87 -33.40
CA LYS A 846 -11.04 -3.61 -33.80
C LYS A 846 -11.71 -2.63 -32.84
N ALA A 847 -11.53 -2.82 -31.54
CA ALA A 847 -12.04 -1.92 -30.51
C ALA A 847 -11.44 -0.50 -30.64
N CYS A 848 -10.11 -0.38 -30.79
CA CYS A 848 -9.47 0.92 -31.00
C CYS A 848 -9.97 1.61 -32.29
N MET A 849 -10.20 0.86 -33.38
CA MET A 849 -10.78 1.43 -34.60
C MET A 849 -12.19 1.99 -34.41
N LYS A 850 -13.03 1.36 -33.58
CA LYS A 850 -14.36 1.90 -33.21
C LYS A 850 -14.25 3.26 -32.53
N GLU A 851 -13.19 3.45 -31.74
CA GLU A 851 -12.86 4.71 -31.07
C GLU A 851 -12.02 5.67 -31.95
N ASN A 852 -12.03 5.50 -33.28
CA ASN A 852 -11.28 6.29 -34.26
C ASN A 852 -9.75 6.28 -34.07
N ARG A 853 -9.22 5.24 -33.42
CA ARG A 853 -7.80 5.07 -33.17
C ARG A 853 -7.23 3.92 -34.01
N ARG A 854 -6.51 4.26 -35.07
CA ARG A 854 -5.75 3.29 -35.87
C ARG A 854 -4.36 3.07 -35.27
N ILE A 855 -4.04 1.86 -34.83
CA ILE A 855 -2.72 1.49 -34.31
C ILE A 855 -1.77 1.23 -35.50
N THR A 856 -0.67 1.97 -35.57
CA THR A 856 0.33 1.87 -36.65
C THR A 856 1.68 1.37 -36.13
N GLY A 857 2.47 0.73 -36.99
CA GLY A 857 3.86 0.38 -36.67
C GLY A 857 4.78 1.59 -36.61
N ARG A 858 5.97 1.44 -36.01
CA ARG A 858 6.88 2.54 -35.73
C ARG A 858 7.46 3.22 -36.98
N ALA A 859 7.52 2.53 -38.12
CA ALA A 859 8.07 3.05 -39.38
C ALA A 859 7.44 4.37 -39.86
N HIS A 860 6.23 4.72 -39.40
CA HIS A 860 5.57 5.97 -39.79
C HIS A 860 6.10 7.22 -39.05
N TRP A 861 6.79 7.06 -37.92
CA TRP A 861 7.25 8.18 -37.08
C TRP A 861 8.64 8.73 -37.48
N GLY A 862 9.37 8.01 -38.33
CA GLY A 862 10.75 8.34 -38.72
C GLY A 862 10.93 9.56 -39.63
N SER A 863 9.85 10.22 -40.07
CA SER A 863 9.93 11.33 -41.05
C SER A 863 9.64 12.73 -40.49
N HIS A 864 9.18 12.89 -39.24
CA HIS A 864 8.69 14.21 -38.77
C HIS A 864 9.30 14.78 -37.48
N HIS A 865 10.16 14.07 -36.75
CA HIS A 865 10.81 14.63 -35.55
C HIS A 865 12.33 14.43 -35.46
N ALA A 866 12.96 13.79 -36.45
CA ALA A 866 14.41 13.71 -36.55
C ALA A 866 14.97 14.90 -37.34
N GLY A 867 15.11 16.07 -36.72
CA GLY A 867 15.68 17.23 -37.42
C GLY A 867 15.78 18.53 -36.65
N ARG A 868 16.57 18.60 -35.56
CA ARG A 868 17.27 19.85 -35.18
C ARG A 868 18.34 19.72 -34.07
N TRP A 869 19.17 18.69 -34.12
CA TRP A 869 20.34 18.62 -33.22
C TRP A 869 21.59 18.37 -34.07
N GLY A 870 22.21 19.47 -34.51
CA GLY A 870 23.42 19.44 -35.32
C GLY A 870 23.81 20.82 -35.83
N ARG A 871 24.80 21.44 -35.15
CA ARG A 871 25.73 22.47 -35.65
C ARG A 871 25.20 23.51 -36.64
N GLN A 872 25.06 24.76 -36.21
CA GLN A 872 25.70 25.93 -36.82
C GLN A 872 25.36 27.21 -36.03
N GLY A 873 26.40 27.98 -35.70
CA GLY A 873 26.31 29.22 -34.94
C GLY A 873 25.99 30.45 -35.79
N SER A 874 25.71 31.53 -35.06
CA SER A 874 25.85 32.94 -35.45
C SER A 874 25.18 33.43 -36.74
N SER A 875 24.09 34.18 -36.60
CA SER A 875 24.01 35.59 -37.05
C SER A 875 22.55 36.05 -37.20
N TYR A 876 22.37 37.33 -36.92
CA TYR A 876 21.13 38.08 -36.76
C TYR A 876 20.44 38.50 -38.08
N HIS A 877 19.14 38.83 -37.92
CA HIS A 877 18.34 39.85 -38.62
C HIS A 877 17.38 39.49 -39.77
N ARG A 878 16.14 40.00 -39.55
CA ARG A 878 15.13 40.58 -40.46
C ARG A 878 14.11 39.70 -41.21
N THR A 879 12.90 39.68 -40.63
CA THR A 879 11.61 40.14 -41.18
C THR A 879 11.30 39.97 -42.67
N GLY A 880 10.24 39.21 -42.97
CA GLY A 880 9.52 39.26 -44.24
C GLY A 880 8.33 38.29 -44.28
N SER A 881 7.12 38.84 -44.13
CA SER A 881 5.82 38.15 -44.13
C SER A 881 5.49 37.55 -45.51
N GLY A 882 4.99 36.30 -45.52
CA GLY A 882 4.42 35.66 -46.70
C GLY A 882 3.46 34.53 -46.30
N TYR A 883 2.16 34.80 -46.45
CA TYR A 883 1.04 33.89 -46.23
C TYR A 883 1.13 32.62 -47.11
N SER A 884 0.92 31.44 -46.53
CA SER A 884 0.31 30.28 -47.22
C SER A 884 -0.19 29.22 -46.24
N ARG A 885 -1.37 28.71 -46.55
CA ARG A 885 -2.25 27.76 -45.85
C ARG A 885 -1.59 26.43 -45.45
N SER A 886 -1.87 25.96 -44.23
CA SER A 886 -1.94 24.53 -43.91
C SER A 886 -2.77 24.28 -42.64
N SER A 887 -3.46 23.14 -42.66
CA SER A 887 -4.60 22.74 -41.84
C SER A 887 -4.39 22.70 -40.32
N GLN A 888 -5.44 23.08 -39.61
CA GLN A 888 -5.67 22.88 -38.19
C GLN A 888 -5.78 21.38 -37.84
N GLY A 889 -5.01 20.95 -36.85
CA GLY A 889 -5.29 19.78 -36.00
C GLY A 889 -5.04 20.21 -34.57
N GLN A 890 -6.08 20.65 -33.87
CA GLN A 890 -6.02 20.94 -32.43
C GLN A 890 -6.48 19.73 -31.60
N PRO A 891 -5.86 19.50 -30.43
CA PRO A 891 -6.16 18.40 -29.52
C PRO A 891 -7.30 18.74 -28.53
N TRP A 892 -7.75 17.74 -27.77
CA TRP A 892 -8.76 17.77 -26.70
C TRP A 892 -10.22 17.64 -27.14
N ARG A 893 -10.85 16.50 -26.83
CA ARG A 893 -12.31 16.37 -26.74
C ARG A 893 -12.74 16.66 -25.31
N ASP A 894 -13.21 17.89 -25.11
CA ASP A 894 -14.26 18.24 -24.15
C ASP A 894 -15.18 19.24 -24.87
N GLN A 895 -16.41 18.82 -25.17
CA GLN A 895 -17.54 19.68 -25.51
C GLN A 895 -18.74 18.98 -24.88
N GLY A 896 -19.35 19.48 -23.80
CA GLY A 896 -20.01 20.79 -23.64
C GLY A 896 -21.54 20.54 -23.57
N PRO A 897 -22.42 21.51 -23.22
CA PRO A 897 -22.18 22.96 -23.16
C PRO A 897 -22.78 23.70 -21.92
N GLY A 898 -22.29 24.90 -21.60
CA GLY A 898 -23.01 25.77 -20.64
C GLY A 898 -22.24 26.94 -20.01
N SER A 899 -21.91 27.95 -20.81
CA SER A 899 -21.83 29.40 -20.47
C SER A 899 -21.17 29.91 -19.16
N ARG A 900 -20.04 30.63 -19.36
CA ARG A 900 -19.65 31.95 -18.79
C ARG A 900 -19.29 32.05 -17.30
N GLN A 901 -18.00 32.14 -16.97
CA GLN A 901 -17.24 33.40 -16.73
C GLN A 901 -15.77 33.08 -16.34
N TYR A 902 -14.88 34.02 -16.67
CA TYR A 902 -13.43 33.95 -16.70
C TYR A 902 -12.76 33.78 -15.32
N GLU A 903 -11.72 32.94 -15.24
CA GLU A 903 -10.42 33.37 -14.69
C GLU A 903 -9.27 32.55 -15.31
N HIS A 904 -8.24 33.28 -15.73
CA HIS A 904 -7.08 32.81 -16.48
C HIS A 904 -6.09 32.11 -15.54
N ASP A 905 -5.62 30.92 -15.89
CA ASP A 905 -4.23 30.57 -15.56
C ASP A 905 -3.55 29.71 -16.63
N GLN A 906 -2.38 30.17 -17.02
CA GLN A 906 -1.58 29.75 -18.17
C GLN A 906 -0.65 28.59 -17.81
N TRP A 907 -0.89 27.36 -18.29
CA TRP A 907 0.20 26.40 -18.59
C TRP A 907 -0.18 25.49 -19.77
N ARG A 908 -0.16 26.04 -20.99
CA ARG A 908 0.04 25.26 -22.23
C ARG A 908 1.53 25.26 -22.56
N ARG A 909 2.19 24.13 -22.29
CA ARG A 909 3.39 23.55 -22.95
C ARG A 909 4.07 22.64 -21.93
N TYR A 910 3.59 21.41 -21.79
CA TYR A 910 4.37 20.18 -21.64
C TYR A 910 3.49 19.01 -22.08
#